data_AF-A0A954ZLL4-F1
#
_entry.id   AF-A0A954ZLL4-F1
#
_cell.length_a   1.000
_cell.length_b   1.000
_cell.length_c   1.000
_cell.angle_alpha   90.00
_cell.angle_beta   90.00
_cell.angle_gamma   90.00
#
_symmetry.space_group_name_H-M   'P 1'
#
loop_
_entity.id
_entity.type
_entity.pdbx_description
1 polymer ?
#
loop_
_entity_poly.entity_id
_entity_poly.type
_entity_poly.pdbx_seq_one_letter_code
_entity_poly.pdbx_strand_id
1 'polypeptide(L)'
;MKFEKKACLAVLAYAGLAASVMAQPVVVEDEPGLAEHRADQARRTPPPEANFAQPRPMPDDSRVPHVTADPSTVRPVMYDVATGMVTVGEVPQNFIELPGQAVEPAMGLLEQDFGENIYGENMGSLSLVGNPESSPWNINCKLLMHFPDGWYVCSGTLIDRRTVLTAGHCINEGSGGAWADQIYVFPGYENDDGSNGGTPYTDEQDWPFGSGYVTNLVSWTGWTSSGDFNYDQGYVRIDRPIGMITGNFGYGYSSNCDTFTTDYSWNNASYPAESAYGWNGNFMYYRFGTFDSCPSSNRAQYNSAGYGGMSGSSNYRIDGSSRYAYGVASTSDRSTYTRHCNFWQGSFEYVRDTFIEAAKPTTYDLWAIWTRETSGVTSVNAGDTITVNAIVGNWSQAAYNGNVPYSYRLSTNDLISTSDTSLASGTFSANFGTNGSVFATTRTLTIPKNTPTSTRWVGLLIDNSDANTGNNDSSGQDAWEISVNDVADPTITAFQNSAGTFFLGSNINVQAVFQNLGAEASNSITMSVRASSNNVLSTGDPEIGSFTYSGLAGNASFTTPVQSVNLPASLGEGPRYIGIIISCSDDVDNSVASNYWLNSTPIQLQGRPDAAASNFDAGNGSYYHGQSVSVSNFDVANVGTAATGTIPVEIRISTNNTINTADTLANSGTIGSIAPGGTSNGWSWSFSVPGSLAPGNYFAGLRIPTLTNEVVTSNNTAVDAGQFTIVDCLADVNNDGLISPADFSSWVAAFNSSSFGCDQNGDGNCTPADFSAWVSNYNAGCPGL
;
A
#
# COMPACT_ATOMS: atom_id res chain seq x y z
N MET A 1 -15.65 -35.34 -51.91
CA MET A 1 -16.62 -36.46 -51.90
C MET A 1 -17.70 -36.09 -50.89
N LYS A 2 -18.92 -35.79 -51.34
CA LYS A 2 -20.10 -35.57 -50.47
C LYS A 2 -20.56 -36.92 -49.92
N PHE A 3 -21.01 -37.00 -48.66
CA PHE A 3 -22.20 -37.77 -48.29
C PHE A 3 -22.75 -37.33 -46.92
N GLU A 4 -24.08 -37.28 -46.86
CA GLU A 4 -24.92 -36.72 -45.79
C GLU A 4 -25.28 -37.71 -44.68
N LYS A 5 -25.60 -37.14 -43.51
CA LYS A 5 -26.67 -37.44 -42.54
C LYS A 5 -27.02 -38.91 -42.20
N LYS A 6 -27.05 -39.19 -40.89
CA LYS A 6 -28.17 -39.89 -40.22
C LYS A 6 -28.36 -39.36 -38.80
N ALA A 7 -29.54 -38.82 -38.55
CA ALA A 7 -30.09 -38.58 -37.22
C ALA A 7 -30.71 -39.88 -36.68
N CYS A 8 -30.62 -40.11 -35.37
CA CYS A 8 -31.53 -40.99 -34.64
C CYS A 8 -31.79 -40.36 -33.26
N LEU A 9 -33.07 -40.21 -32.92
CA LEU A 9 -33.61 -39.54 -31.74
C LEU A 9 -34.30 -40.60 -30.86
N ALA A 10 -33.91 -40.71 -29.59
CA ALA A 10 -34.64 -41.32 -28.47
C ALA A 10 -33.76 -41.20 -27.21
N VAL A 11 -34.18 -40.94 -25.97
CA VAL A 11 -35.44 -40.62 -25.29
C VAL A 11 -35.00 -39.96 -23.96
N LEU A 12 -35.85 -39.07 -23.41
CA LEU A 12 -35.66 -38.33 -22.16
C LEU A 12 -35.18 -39.17 -20.96
N ALA A 13 -34.26 -38.60 -20.18
CA ALA A 13 -34.24 -38.72 -18.72
C ALA A 13 -33.71 -37.41 -18.10
N TYR A 14 -34.62 -36.71 -17.42
CA TYR A 14 -34.38 -35.51 -16.62
C TYR A 14 -33.86 -35.94 -15.24
N ALA A 15 -32.64 -35.57 -14.87
CA ALA A 15 -32.20 -35.45 -13.47
C ALA A 15 -30.94 -34.58 -13.42
N GLY A 16 -30.99 -33.52 -12.61
CA GLY A 16 -30.03 -32.41 -12.62
C GLY A 16 -28.57 -32.78 -12.35
N LEU A 17 -27.69 -32.13 -13.09
CA LEU A 17 -26.29 -31.92 -12.69
C LEU A 17 -25.99 -30.43 -12.83
N ALA A 18 -25.37 -29.89 -11.77
CA ALA A 18 -24.85 -28.54 -11.70
C ALA A 18 -23.96 -28.25 -12.91
N ALA A 19 -24.23 -27.15 -13.60
CA ALA A 19 -23.31 -26.61 -14.59
C ALA A 19 -22.05 -26.12 -13.86
N SER A 20 -20.99 -26.93 -13.86
CA SER A 20 -19.65 -26.35 -13.76
C SER A 20 -19.43 -25.60 -15.07
N VAL A 21 -19.50 -24.28 -15.00
CA VAL A 21 -18.94 -23.43 -16.04
C VAL A 21 -17.43 -23.66 -15.94
N MET A 22 -16.90 -24.59 -16.75
CA MET A 22 -15.48 -24.59 -17.04
C MET A 22 -15.22 -23.26 -17.73
N ALA A 23 -14.65 -22.32 -16.97
CA ALA A 23 -14.04 -21.13 -17.53
C ALA A 23 -13.13 -21.61 -18.65
N GLN A 24 -13.45 -21.22 -19.88
CA GLN A 24 -12.46 -21.32 -20.95
C GLN A 24 -11.24 -20.55 -20.45
N PRO A 25 -10.02 -21.11 -20.56
CA PRO A 25 -8.85 -20.34 -20.23
C PRO A 25 -8.91 -19.09 -21.10
N VAL A 26 -9.02 -17.93 -20.44
CA VAL A 26 -8.80 -16.66 -21.10
C VAL A 26 -7.37 -16.78 -21.63
N VAL A 27 -7.23 -16.94 -22.94
CA VAL A 27 -5.96 -16.67 -23.60
C VAL A 27 -5.81 -15.17 -23.44
N VAL A 28 -5.04 -14.76 -22.43
CA VAL A 28 -4.54 -13.40 -22.34
C VAL A 28 -3.71 -13.24 -23.60
N GLU A 29 -4.19 -12.47 -24.57
CA GLU A 29 -3.30 -12.01 -25.64
C GLU A 29 -2.19 -11.23 -24.93
N ASP A 30 -0.94 -11.67 -25.10
CA ASP A 30 0.22 -10.96 -24.53
C ASP A 30 0.13 -9.47 -24.94
N GLU A 31 0.48 -8.58 -23.99
CA GLU A 31 0.61 -7.15 -24.23
C GLU A 31 1.30 -6.89 -25.59
N PRO A 32 0.77 -6.01 -26.46
CA PRO A 32 1.40 -5.71 -27.73
C PRO A 32 2.88 -5.34 -27.53
N GLY A 33 3.79 -6.06 -28.20
CA GLY A 33 5.24 -5.87 -28.07
C GLY A 33 5.93 -6.72 -27.00
N LEU A 34 5.21 -7.39 -26.09
CA LEU A 34 5.81 -8.22 -25.03
C LEU A 34 6.62 -9.40 -25.56
N ALA A 35 6.18 -10.03 -26.65
CA ALA A 35 6.92 -11.12 -27.28
C ALA A 35 8.24 -10.63 -27.93
N GLU A 36 8.22 -9.44 -28.53
CA GLU A 36 9.41 -8.80 -29.11
C GLU A 36 10.37 -8.35 -28.02
N HIS A 37 9.86 -7.70 -26.96
CA HIS A 37 10.62 -7.33 -25.77
C HIS A 37 11.27 -8.53 -25.10
N ARG A 38 10.53 -9.63 -24.88
CA ARG A 38 11.11 -10.89 -24.34
C ARG A 38 12.22 -11.44 -25.24
N ALA A 39 12.08 -11.34 -26.56
CA ALA A 39 13.11 -11.76 -27.49
C ALA A 39 14.34 -10.83 -27.45
N ASP A 40 14.15 -9.52 -27.31
CA ASP A 40 15.21 -8.53 -27.10
C ASP A 40 15.94 -8.76 -25.78
N GLN A 41 15.20 -9.01 -24.70
CA GLN A 41 15.76 -9.32 -23.40
C GLN A 41 16.58 -10.59 -23.37
N ALA A 42 16.06 -11.67 -23.96
CA ALA A 42 16.80 -12.92 -24.08
C ALA A 42 18.11 -12.73 -24.87
N ARG A 43 18.18 -11.72 -25.75
CA ARG A 43 19.44 -11.32 -26.40
C ARG A 43 20.34 -10.46 -25.52
N ARG A 44 19.83 -9.73 -24.52
CA ARG A 44 20.59 -8.80 -23.66
C ARG A 44 21.29 -9.45 -22.47
N THR A 45 20.87 -10.66 -22.08
CA THR A 45 21.60 -11.49 -21.11
C THR A 45 22.62 -12.36 -21.86
N PRO A 46 23.91 -12.32 -21.48
CA PRO A 46 24.90 -13.24 -22.03
C PRO A 46 24.50 -14.72 -21.80
N PRO A 47 24.70 -15.60 -22.79
CA PRO A 47 24.43 -17.01 -22.60
C PRO A 47 25.48 -17.64 -21.66
N PRO A 48 25.16 -18.72 -20.92
CA PRO A 48 26.07 -19.31 -19.94
C PRO A 48 27.44 -19.71 -20.49
N GLU A 49 27.55 -20.04 -21.78
CA GLU A 49 28.81 -20.38 -22.44
C GLU A 49 29.79 -19.19 -22.51
N ALA A 50 29.28 -17.96 -22.45
CA ALA A 50 30.07 -16.74 -22.44
C ALA A 50 30.97 -16.60 -21.20
N ASN A 51 30.65 -17.31 -20.12
CA ASN A 51 31.44 -17.32 -18.87
C ASN A 51 32.85 -17.90 -19.08
N PHE A 52 33.07 -18.59 -20.20
CA PHE A 52 34.36 -19.17 -20.60
C PHE A 52 35.02 -18.44 -21.76
N ALA A 53 34.57 -17.21 -22.06
CA ALA A 53 35.11 -16.39 -23.14
C ALA A 53 36.63 -16.23 -23.01
N GLN A 54 37.33 -16.47 -24.11
CA GLN A 54 38.79 -16.38 -24.16
C GLN A 54 39.23 -14.94 -24.45
N PRO A 55 40.43 -14.50 -24.03
CA PRO A 55 40.97 -13.25 -24.54
C PRO A 55 41.04 -13.31 -26.07
N ARG A 56 40.51 -12.30 -26.78
CA ARG A 56 40.86 -12.16 -28.20
C ARG A 56 42.38 -11.95 -28.24
N PRO A 57 43.15 -12.82 -28.93
CA PRO A 57 44.60 -12.69 -28.92
C PRO A 57 44.97 -11.35 -29.56
N MET A 58 45.71 -10.52 -28.83
CA MET A 58 46.24 -9.27 -29.38
C MET A 58 47.14 -9.63 -30.59
N PRO A 59 46.96 -9.10 -31.80
CA PRO A 59 47.83 -9.53 -32.90
C PRO A 59 49.32 -9.21 -32.63
N ASP A 60 50.23 -10.10 -33.06
CA ASP A 60 51.68 -9.86 -33.07
C ASP A 60 52.11 -9.54 -34.50
N ASP A 61 52.45 -8.27 -34.75
CA ASP A 61 52.85 -7.77 -36.06
C ASP A 61 54.36 -7.87 -36.32
N SER A 62 55.16 -8.45 -35.42
CA SER A 62 56.60 -8.66 -35.64
C SER A 62 56.92 -9.83 -36.56
N ARG A 63 55.96 -10.75 -36.76
CA ARG A 63 56.14 -12.02 -37.48
C ARG A 63 55.32 -12.13 -38.75
N VAL A 64 54.58 -11.08 -39.12
CA VAL A 64 53.67 -11.05 -40.27
C VAL A 64 54.18 -10.04 -41.29
N PRO A 65 54.21 -10.36 -42.61
CA PRO A 65 54.55 -9.38 -43.63
C PRO A 65 53.64 -8.15 -43.54
N HIS A 66 54.22 -6.96 -43.46
CA HIS A 66 53.45 -5.71 -43.44
C HIS A 66 52.74 -5.51 -44.79
N VAL A 67 51.42 -5.72 -44.80
CA VAL A 67 50.56 -5.33 -45.90
C VAL A 67 50.13 -3.89 -45.63
N THR A 68 50.52 -2.97 -46.51
CA THR A 68 50.11 -1.57 -46.43
C THR A 68 49.05 -1.30 -47.49
N ALA A 69 47.83 -1.00 -47.05
CA ALA A 69 46.77 -0.57 -47.96
C ALA A 69 47.04 0.86 -48.47
N ASP A 70 46.66 1.15 -49.71
CA ASP A 70 46.72 2.52 -50.25
C ASP A 70 45.70 3.39 -49.51
N PRO A 71 46.14 4.40 -48.71
CA PRO A 71 45.25 5.24 -47.91
C PRO A 71 44.16 5.93 -48.73
N SER A 72 44.41 6.21 -50.01
CA SER A 72 43.44 6.86 -50.91
C SER A 72 42.29 5.95 -51.35
N THR A 73 42.37 4.65 -51.04
CA THR A 73 41.39 3.63 -51.44
C THR A 73 40.66 3.00 -50.24
N VAL A 74 41.06 3.34 -49.02
CA VAL A 74 40.45 2.81 -47.80
C VAL A 74 39.03 3.32 -47.66
N ARG A 75 38.09 2.40 -47.46
CA ARG A 75 36.65 2.67 -47.34
C ARG A 75 36.12 2.14 -46.02
N PRO A 76 35.12 2.81 -45.42
CA PRO A 76 34.40 2.26 -44.29
C PRO A 76 33.59 1.05 -44.75
N VAL A 77 33.55 0.02 -43.90
CA VAL A 77 32.75 -1.18 -44.08
C VAL A 77 31.83 -1.29 -42.88
N MET A 78 30.53 -1.17 -43.13
CA MET A 78 29.50 -1.33 -42.11
C MET A 78 28.90 -2.73 -42.20
N TYR A 79 28.73 -3.38 -41.05
CA TYR A 79 28.03 -4.64 -40.91
C TYR A 79 26.80 -4.44 -40.01
N ASP A 80 25.65 -4.82 -40.53
CA ASP A 80 24.39 -4.84 -39.78
C ASP A 80 24.20 -6.22 -39.16
N VAL A 81 24.22 -6.28 -37.83
CA VAL A 81 24.24 -7.56 -37.10
C VAL A 81 22.92 -8.31 -37.23
N ALA A 82 21.80 -7.60 -37.27
CA ALA A 82 20.48 -8.21 -37.37
C ALA A 82 20.24 -8.90 -38.72
N THR A 83 20.74 -8.30 -39.81
CA THR A 83 20.53 -8.80 -41.18
C THR A 83 21.72 -9.58 -41.75
N GLY A 84 22.90 -9.46 -41.14
CA GLY A 84 24.17 -9.98 -41.67
C GLY A 84 24.67 -9.22 -42.91
N MET A 85 24.10 -8.05 -43.22
CA MET A 85 24.42 -7.31 -44.44
C MET A 85 25.71 -6.49 -44.27
N VAL A 86 26.63 -6.62 -45.23
CA VAL A 86 27.84 -5.79 -45.33
C VAL A 86 27.64 -4.70 -46.38
N THR A 87 27.86 -3.44 -45.99
CA THR A 87 27.83 -2.28 -46.88
C THR A 87 29.20 -1.61 -46.90
N VAL A 88 29.73 -1.36 -48.10
CA VAL A 88 31.00 -0.63 -48.29
C VAL A 88 30.68 0.80 -48.69
N GLY A 89 31.16 1.77 -47.92
CA GLY A 89 30.93 3.18 -48.17
C GLY A 89 31.86 3.79 -49.21
N GLU A 90 31.68 5.09 -49.43
CA GLU A 90 32.61 5.89 -50.23
C GLU A 90 33.92 6.14 -49.49
N VAL A 91 34.98 6.46 -50.24
CA VAL A 91 36.24 6.88 -49.63
C VAL A 91 35.96 8.17 -48.84
N PRO A 92 36.35 8.25 -47.55
CA PRO A 92 36.17 9.46 -46.78
C PRO A 92 36.81 10.66 -47.49
N GLN A 93 36.04 11.73 -47.70
CA GLN A 93 36.53 12.94 -48.33
C GLN A 93 37.39 13.70 -47.31
N ASN A 94 38.71 13.72 -47.49
CA ASN A 94 39.56 14.58 -46.66
C ASN A 94 39.21 16.05 -46.98
N PHE A 95 38.54 16.72 -46.05
CA PHE A 95 38.45 18.18 -46.08
C PHE A 95 39.83 18.78 -45.72
N ILE A 96 39.99 20.11 -45.77
CA ILE A 96 41.27 20.79 -45.47
C ILE A 96 41.89 20.21 -44.19
N GLU A 97 43.13 19.73 -44.25
CA GLU A 97 43.86 19.15 -43.12
C GLU A 97 44.09 20.25 -42.06
N LEU A 98 43.35 20.18 -40.95
CA LEU A 98 43.55 21.05 -39.78
C LEU A 98 44.22 20.23 -38.67
N PRO A 99 45.35 20.69 -38.09
CA PRO A 99 45.97 19.99 -36.97
C PRO A 99 45.01 19.90 -35.77
N GLY A 100 44.80 18.67 -35.25
CA GLY A 100 44.15 18.41 -33.96
C GLY A 100 42.68 18.79 -33.88
N GLN A 101 41.80 18.04 -34.55
CA GLN A 101 40.35 18.14 -34.33
C GLN A 101 39.89 17.18 -33.23
N ALA A 102 38.94 17.62 -32.41
CA ALA A 102 38.28 16.80 -31.41
C ALA A 102 36.77 17.06 -31.38
N VAL A 103 36.01 16.02 -31.07
CA VAL A 103 34.62 16.11 -30.63
C VAL A 103 34.62 16.15 -29.10
N GLU A 104 33.87 17.08 -28.53
CA GLU A 104 33.76 17.27 -27.09
C GLU A 104 33.09 16.06 -26.41
N PRO A 105 33.53 15.67 -25.20
CA PRO A 105 32.83 14.67 -24.40
C PRO A 105 31.44 15.16 -24.01
N ALA A 106 30.60 14.22 -23.58
CA ALA A 106 29.35 14.55 -22.92
C ALA A 106 29.28 13.86 -21.56
N MET A 107 29.08 14.66 -20.52
CA MET A 107 29.01 14.19 -19.13
C MET A 107 27.86 13.20 -18.95
N GLY A 108 28.05 12.28 -18.01
CA GLY A 108 26.99 11.41 -17.49
C GLY A 108 26.20 12.10 -16.38
N LEU A 109 25.06 11.52 -16.00
CA LEU A 109 24.27 12.04 -14.88
C LEU A 109 24.68 11.46 -13.53
N LEU A 110 25.36 10.31 -13.53
CA LEU A 110 25.89 9.66 -12.33
C LEU A 110 27.37 10.00 -12.07
N GLU A 111 27.87 11.05 -12.71
CA GLU A 111 29.28 11.45 -12.65
C GLU A 111 29.64 12.09 -11.29
N GLN A 112 30.68 11.58 -10.62
CA GLN A 112 31.30 12.18 -9.42
C GLN A 112 32.82 12.37 -9.59
N ASP A 113 33.42 13.25 -8.78
CA ASP A 113 34.78 13.82 -8.93
C ASP A 113 35.95 12.82 -9.10
N PHE A 114 36.98 13.26 -9.84
CA PHE A 114 37.96 12.42 -10.53
C PHE A 114 39.19 11.98 -9.70
N GLY A 115 39.64 10.74 -9.93
CA GLY A 115 40.84 10.14 -9.33
C GLY A 115 41.85 9.55 -10.34
N GLU A 116 42.15 10.26 -11.44
CA GLU A 116 43.15 9.84 -12.44
C GLU A 116 44.45 10.66 -12.33
N ASN A 117 45.59 10.09 -12.72
CA ASN A 117 46.85 10.84 -12.79
C ASN A 117 46.94 11.59 -14.13
N ILE A 118 47.49 12.80 -14.11
CA ILE A 118 47.50 13.71 -15.27
C ILE A 118 48.88 13.73 -15.97
N TYR A 119 49.95 13.25 -15.31
CA TYR A 119 51.33 13.36 -15.81
C TYR A 119 52.20 12.14 -15.46
N GLY A 120 52.92 11.60 -16.44
CA GLY A 120 53.97 10.58 -16.28
C GLY A 120 54.87 10.49 -17.51
N GLU A 121 56.14 10.10 -17.31
CA GLU A 121 57.09 9.80 -18.40
C GLU A 121 57.05 8.31 -18.74
N ASN A 122 56.85 7.98 -20.02
CA ASN A 122 56.68 6.61 -20.55
C ASN A 122 55.48 5.86 -19.95
N MET A 123 54.89 4.95 -20.73
CA MET A 123 53.74 4.15 -20.26
C MET A 123 54.09 3.25 -19.07
N GLY A 124 53.56 3.60 -17.89
CA GLY A 124 53.77 2.89 -16.63
C GLY A 124 53.10 1.52 -16.57
N SER A 125 53.30 0.79 -15.47
CA SER A 125 52.70 -0.53 -15.23
C SER A 125 51.17 -0.46 -15.08
N LEU A 126 50.48 -1.57 -15.38
CA LEU A 126 49.06 -1.72 -15.11
C LEU A 126 48.78 -1.68 -13.60
N SER A 127 47.79 -0.88 -13.22
CA SER A 127 47.30 -0.70 -11.85
C SER A 127 45.82 -1.04 -11.79
N LEU A 128 45.38 -1.76 -10.76
CA LEU A 128 43.97 -2.10 -10.57
C LEU A 128 43.13 -0.84 -10.36
N VAL A 129 42.00 -0.73 -11.04
CA VAL A 129 40.98 0.29 -10.76
C VAL A 129 40.08 -0.25 -9.66
N GLY A 130 40.07 0.39 -8.49
CA GLY A 130 39.35 -0.12 -7.31
C GLY A 130 37.86 0.26 -7.23
N ASN A 131 37.36 1.08 -8.14
CA ASN A 131 35.94 1.39 -8.30
C ASN A 131 35.68 1.82 -9.76
N PRO A 132 35.42 0.87 -10.67
CA PRO A 132 35.17 1.15 -12.07
C PRO A 132 33.76 1.69 -12.34
N GLU A 133 32.86 1.68 -11.36
CA GLU A 133 31.54 2.33 -11.47
C GLU A 133 31.63 3.85 -11.41
N SER A 134 32.69 4.36 -10.79
CA SER A 134 32.94 5.80 -10.67
C SER A 134 33.43 6.39 -11.98
N SER A 135 33.02 7.62 -12.26
CA SER A 135 33.59 8.36 -13.38
C SER A 135 35.08 8.62 -13.16
N PRO A 136 35.91 8.53 -14.21
CA PRO A 136 35.57 8.30 -15.62
C PRO A 136 35.72 6.83 -16.05
N TRP A 137 35.95 5.93 -15.09
CA TRP A 137 36.19 4.52 -15.35
C TRP A 137 34.98 3.86 -16.00
N ASN A 138 33.78 4.23 -15.56
CA ASN A 138 32.51 3.72 -16.08
C ASN A 138 32.21 4.03 -17.55
N ILE A 139 33.04 4.83 -18.23
CA ILE A 139 32.96 5.09 -19.67
C ILE A 139 33.77 4.04 -20.47
N ASN A 140 34.73 3.38 -19.83
CA ASN A 140 35.50 2.28 -20.40
C ASN A 140 34.73 0.97 -20.23
N CYS A 141 34.75 0.15 -21.27
CA CYS A 141 33.87 -1.00 -21.40
C CYS A 141 34.67 -2.28 -21.51
N LYS A 142 34.15 -3.34 -20.89
CA LYS A 142 34.46 -4.71 -21.28
C LYS A 142 33.56 -5.09 -22.45
N LEU A 143 34.14 -5.73 -23.46
CA LEU A 143 33.41 -6.30 -24.59
C LEU A 143 33.40 -7.82 -24.48
N LEU A 144 32.23 -8.41 -24.62
CA LEU A 144 32.04 -9.85 -24.78
C LEU A 144 31.48 -10.08 -26.18
N MET A 145 32.20 -10.81 -27.02
CA MET A 145 31.94 -10.91 -28.45
C MET A 145 31.87 -12.36 -28.88
N HIS A 146 30.92 -12.69 -29.74
CA HIS A 146 30.82 -14.00 -30.37
C HIS A 146 31.31 -13.93 -31.81
N PHE A 147 32.13 -14.92 -32.17
CA PHE A 147 32.58 -15.23 -33.52
C PHE A 147 32.21 -16.68 -33.84
N PRO A 148 32.27 -17.11 -35.12
CA PRO A 148 31.94 -18.49 -35.47
C PRO A 148 32.77 -19.57 -34.74
N ASP A 149 33.96 -19.22 -34.23
CA ASP A 149 34.84 -20.10 -33.47
C ASP A 149 34.69 -20.04 -31.95
N GLY A 150 33.93 -19.08 -31.42
CA GLY A 150 33.57 -19.02 -30.00
C GLY A 150 33.43 -17.62 -29.41
N TRP A 151 33.39 -17.57 -28.07
CA TRP A 151 33.28 -16.35 -27.29
C TRP A 151 34.66 -15.76 -26.94
N TYR A 152 34.78 -14.44 -27.10
CA TYR A 152 35.99 -13.68 -26.83
C TYR A 152 35.72 -12.44 -26.00
N VAL A 153 36.77 -11.94 -25.33
CA VAL A 153 36.76 -10.64 -24.66
C VAL A 153 37.76 -9.66 -25.25
N CYS A 154 37.33 -8.40 -25.31
CA CYS A 154 38.13 -7.21 -25.63
C CYS A 154 37.77 -6.08 -24.66
N SER A 155 38.38 -4.92 -24.88
CA SER A 155 38.05 -3.65 -24.23
C SER A 155 37.47 -2.67 -25.25
N GLY A 156 36.83 -1.62 -24.76
CA GLY A 156 36.36 -0.49 -25.56
C GLY A 156 36.13 0.76 -24.73
N THR A 157 35.71 1.84 -25.38
CA THR A 157 35.40 3.12 -24.71
C THR A 157 34.19 3.76 -25.37
N LEU A 158 33.20 4.20 -24.58
CA LEU A 158 32.06 4.98 -25.10
C LEU A 158 32.54 6.35 -25.62
N ILE A 159 32.27 6.64 -26.89
CA ILE A 159 32.61 7.90 -27.59
C ILE A 159 31.37 8.69 -28.05
N ASP A 160 30.18 8.11 -27.89
CA ASP A 160 28.85 8.74 -28.01
C ASP A 160 27.89 7.97 -27.09
N ARG A 161 26.68 8.49 -26.87
CA ARG A 161 25.64 7.84 -26.07
C ARG A 161 25.39 6.38 -26.47
N ARG A 162 25.54 6.04 -27.77
CA ARG A 162 25.31 4.70 -28.31
C ARG A 162 26.50 4.11 -29.07
N THR A 163 27.70 4.69 -28.99
CA THR A 163 28.83 4.25 -29.81
C THR A 163 30.07 3.97 -28.98
N VAL A 164 30.66 2.79 -29.18
CA VAL A 164 31.88 2.33 -28.52
C VAL A 164 33.01 2.23 -29.54
N LEU A 165 34.16 2.81 -29.19
CA LEU A 165 35.43 2.65 -29.89
C LEU A 165 36.11 1.36 -29.44
N THR A 166 36.62 0.56 -30.39
CA THR A 166 37.41 -0.66 -30.13
C THR A 166 38.37 -0.97 -31.29
N ALA A 167 39.09 -2.09 -31.25
CA ALA A 167 39.98 -2.52 -32.32
C ALA A 167 39.21 -3.24 -33.42
N GLY A 168 39.71 -3.17 -34.66
CA GLY A 168 39.11 -3.86 -35.80
C GLY A 168 39.04 -5.38 -35.57
N HIS A 169 40.11 -5.97 -35.03
CA HIS A 169 40.21 -7.40 -34.74
C HIS A 169 39.31 -7.89 -33.60
N CYS A 170 38.72 -6.97 -32.82
CA CYS A 170 37.69 -7.29 -31.83
C CYS A 170 36.31 -7.48 -32.49
N ILE A 171 36.08 -6.92 -33.67
CA ILE A 171 34.76 -6.94 -34.35
C ILE A 171 34.78 -7.66 -35.70
N ASN A 172 35.95 -7.87 -36.29
CA ASN A 172 36.15 -8.57 -37.56
C ASN A 172 37.52 -9.27 -37.56
N GLU A 173 37.61 -10.53 -38.02
CA GLU A 173 38.86 -11.31 -37.95
C GLU A 173 40.01 -10.80 -38.83
N GLY A 174 39.77 -9.80 -39.69
CA GLY A 174 40.75 -9.23 -40.61
C GLY A 174 40.48 -9.63 -42.05
N SER A 175 41.53 -9.74 -42.87
CA SER A 175 41.45 -9.95 -44.32
C SER A 175 40.51 -11.11 -44.74
N GLY A 176 39.30 -10.77 -45.18
CA GLY A 176 38.28 -11.72 -45.62
C GLY A 176 37.65 -12.56 -44.50
N GLY A 177 37.91 -12.20 -43.24
CA GLY A 177 37.47 -12.93 -42.06
C GLY A 177 36.04 -12.58 -41.63
N ALA A 178 35.50 -13.37 -40.70
CA ALA A 178 34.15 -13.22 -40.19
C ALA A 178 33.99 -11.94 -39.35
N TRP A 179 32.77 -11.43 -39.30
CA TRP A 179 32.36 -10.41 -38.33
C TRP A 179 31.89 -11.06 -37.05
N ALA A 180 32.02 -10.35 -35.93
CA ALA A 180 31.31 -10.71 -34.72
C ALA A 180 29.80 -10.60 -34.99
N ASP A 181 29.04 -11.63 -34.62
CA ASP A 181 27.59 -11.69 -34.80
C ASP A 181 26.82 -11.38 -33.51
N GLN A 182 27.51 -11.31 -32.36
CA GLN A 182 26.97 -10.82 -31.10
C GLN A 182 28.05 -10.05 -30.34
N ILE A 183 27.70 -8.92 -29.74
CA ILE A 183 28.58 -8.18 -28.83
C ILE A 183 27.73 -7.57 -27.71
N TYR A 184 28.15 -7.84 -26.47
CA TYR A 184 27.69 -7.16 -25.27
C TYR A 184 28.75 -6.15 -24.82
N VAL A 185 28.29 -4.96 -24.48
CA VAL A 185 29.11 -3.86 -23.98
C VAL A 185 28.74 -3.64 -22.52
N PHE A 186 29.73 -3.73 -21.64
CA PHE A 186 29.57 -3.50 -20.20
C PHE A 186 30.46 -2.33 -19.75
N PRO A 187 29.92 -1.12 -19.65
CA PRO A 187 30.66 0.02 -19.12
C PRO A 187 30.90 -0.16 -17.61
N GLY A 188 32.12 0.09 -17.16
CA GLY A 188 32.48 -0.04 -15.73
C GLY A 188 32.38 -1.45 -15.17
N TYR A 189 32.47 -2.49 -16.01
CA TYR A 189 32.42 -3.90 -15.57
C TYR A 189 33.44 -4.20 -14.48
N GLU A 190 33.02 -4.94 -13.47
CA GLU A 190 33.88 -5.51 -12.42
C GLU A 190 33.22 -6.76 -11.88
N ASN A 191 33.93 -7.88 -11.93
CA ASN A 191 33.44 -9.10 -11.29
C ASN A 191 33.80 -9.08 -9.80
N ASP A 192 32.85 -8.64 -8.97
CA ASP A 192 33.02 -8.41 -7.53
C ASP A 192 32.58 -9.58 -6.64
N ASP A 193 32.17 -10.72 -7.24
CA ASP A 193 31.69 -11.95 -6.60
C ASP A 193 32.76 -12.67 -5.73
N GLY A 194 33.20 -12.02 -4.66
CA GLY A 194 34.22 -12.49 -3.72
C GLY A 194 35.66 -12.15 -4.12
N SER A 195 36.62 -12.46 -3.24
CA SER A 195 38.04 -12.02 -3.31
C SER A 195 38.85 -12.49 -4.54
N ASN A 196 38.23 -13.17 -5.51
CA ASN A 196 38.85 -13.63 -6.75
C ASN A 196 37.97 -13.44 -8.01
N GLY A 197 36.80 -12.79 -7.91
CA GLY A 197 35.80 -12.72 -8.96
C GLY A 197 35.14 -14.09 -9.21
N GLY A 198 33.85 -14.18 -8.96
CA GLY A 198 33.03 -15.38 -9.13
C GLY A 198 32.78 -15.71 -10.59
N THR A 199 31.62 -16.28 -10.89
CA THR A 199 31.30 -16.63 -12.28
C THR A 199 31.01 -15.32 -13.03
N PRO A 200 31.70 -14.97 -14.12
CA PRO A 200 31.41 -13.72 -14.82
C PRO A 200 29.96 -13.67 -15.29
N TYR A 201 29.39 -12.47 -15.35
CA TYR A 201 28.10 -12.19 -15.99
C TYR A 201 26.90 -12.82 -15.27
N THR A 202 26.98 -13.01 -13.95
CA THR A 202 25.92 -13.71 -13.19
C THR A 202 24.90 -12.81 -12.51
N ASP A 203 25.22 -11.54 -12.24
CA ASP A 203 24.27 -10.58 -11.67
C ASP A 203 24.51 -9.14 -12.13
N GLU A 204 23.69 -8.21 -11.63
CA GLU A 204 23.83 -6.78 -11.93
C GLU A 204 24.98 -6.08 -11.22
N GLN A 205 25.59 -6.69 -10.20
CA GLN A 205 26.77 -6.12 -9.51
C GLN A 205 27.98 -6.17 -10.44
N ASP A 206 28.08 -7.22 -11.25
CA ASP A 206 29.08 -7.37 -12.31
C ASP A 206 29.04 -6.24 -13.37
N TRP A 207 27.86 -5.67 -13.63
CA TRP A 207 27.62 -4.62 -14.63
C TRP A 207 26.70 -3.52 -14.09
N PRO A 208 27.15 -2.64 -13.19
CA PRO A 208 26.27 -1.69 -12.49
C PRO A 208 25.32 -0.95 -13.42
N PHE A 209 25.80 -0.53 -14.61
CA PHE A 209 25.02 0.22 -15.59
C PHE A 209 24.17 -0.61 -16.56
N GLY A 210 24.15 -1.92 -16.40
CA GLY A 210 23.59 -2.86 -17.36
C GLY A 210 24.47 -3.06 -18.60
N SER A 211 23.90 -3.67 -19.63
CA SER A 211 24.56 -4.01 -20.89
C SER A 211 23.95 -3.28 -22.09
N GLY A 212 24.77 -3.09 -23.12
CA GLY A 212 24.33 -2.64 -24.44
C GLY A 212 24.59 -3.72 -25.47
N TYR A 213 23.59 -4.04 -26.29
CA TYR A 213 23.72 -5.06 -27.32
C TYR A 213 24.01 -4.41 -28.68
N VAL A 214 24.91 -5.01 -29.46
CA VAL A 214 25.30 -4.48 -30.76
C VAL A 214 24.15 -4.44 -31.78
N THR A 215 24.13 -3.39 -32.60
CA THR A 215 23.24 -3.22 -33.75
C THR A 215 24.02 -3.12 -35.06
N ASN A 216 25.08 -2.30 -35.08
CA ASN A 216 25.93 -2.11 -36.24
C ASN A 216 27.41 -2.07 -35.85
N LEU A 217 28.24 -2.59 -36.75
CA LEU A 217 29.70 -2.59 -36.65
C LEU A 217 30.28 -1.78 -37.80
N VAL A 218 31.35 -1.03 -37.55
CA VAL A 218 32.15 -0.39 -38.61
C VAL A 218 33.61 -0.72 -38.43
N SER A 219 34.25 -1.14 -39.52
CA SER A 219 35.71 -1.16 -39.67
C SER A 219 36.08 -0.66 -41.07
N TRP A 220 37.26 -0.99 -41.57
CA TRP A 220 37.85 -0.39 -42.76
C TRP A 220 38.37 -1.44 -43.72
N THR A 221 38.27 -1.23 -45.03
CA THR A 221 38.82 -2.16 -46.04
C THR A 221 40.33 -2.39 -45.89
N GLY A 222 41.06 -1.42 -45.31
CA GLY A 222 42.45 -1.61 -44.89
C GLY A 222 42.61 -2.80 -43.93
N TRP A 223 41.72 -2.93 -42.95
CA TRP A 223 41.67 -4.08 -42.04
C TRP A 223 40.93 -5.28 -42.65
N THR A 224 39.64 -5.12 -42.99
CA THR A 224 38.73 -6.21 -43.35
C THR A 224 39.10 -6.89 -44.67
N SER A 225 39.86 -6.24 -45.54
CA SER A 225 40.29 -6.80 -46.83
C SER A 225 41.79 -6.97 -46.96
N SER A 226 42.59 -6.19 -46.24
CA SER A 226 44.06 -6.23 -46.37
C SER A 226 44.79 -6.70 -45.11
N GLY A 227 44.11 -6.78 -43.96
CA GLY A 227 44.73 -7.12 -42.67
C GLY A 227 45.76 -6.10 -42.19
N ASP A 228 45.66 -4.85 -42.66
CA ASP A 228 46.62 -3.79 -42.35
C ASP A 228 46.34 -3.19 -40.95
N PHE A 229 47.30 -3.37 -40.04
CA PHE A 229 47.22 -2.89 -38.66
C PHE A 229 47.17 -1.35 -38.52
N ASN A 230 47.50 -0.59 -39.57
CA ASN A 230 47.29 0.86 -39.60
C ASN A 230 45.80 1.23 -39.60
N TYR A 231 44.92 0.27 -39.87
CA TYR A 231 43.47 0.42 -39.95
C TYR A 231 42.71 -0.54 -39.02
N ASP A 232 43.40 -1.15 -38.04
CA ASP A 232 42.83 -2.02 -37.00
C ASP A 232 42.02 -1.20 -35.97
N GLN A 233 40.97 -0.56 -36.47
CA GLN A 233 39.99 0.22 -35.72
C GLN A 233 38.58 -0.33 -35.98
N GLY A 234 37.77 -0.30 -34.94
CA GLY A 234 36.40 -0.76 -34.94
C GLY A 234 35.49 0.16 -34.14
N TYR A 235 34.24 0.25 -34.56
CA TYR A 235 33.19 1.01 -33.87
C TYR A 235 31.94 0.15 -33.74
N VAL A 236 31.36 0.14 -32.54
CA VAL A 236 30.19 -0.67 -32.18
C VAL A 236 29.06 0.29 -31.82
N ARG A 237 27.94 0.25 -32.57
CA ARG A 237 26.70 0.91 -32.17
C ARG A 237 25.86 -0.03 -31.34
N ILE A 238 25.38 0.43 -30.19
CA ILE A 238 24.54 -0.35 -29.27
C ILE A 238 23.07 0.07 -29.32
N ASP A 239 22.18 -0.85 -28.94
CA ASP A 239 20.72 -0.69 -28.90
C ASP A 239 20.24 0.23 -27.76
N ARG A 240 21.08 0.44 -26.74
CA ARG A 240 20.78 1.24 -25.55
C ARG A 240 21.71 2.46 -25.41
N PRO A 241 21.23 3.68 -25.12
CA PRO A 241 22.05 4.87 -24.98
C PRO A 241 22.72 4.97 -23.61
N ILE A 242 23.52 3.96 -23.24
CA ILE A 242 24.14 3.84 -21.91
C ILE A 242 25.02 5.04 -21.59
N GLY A 243 25.62 5.68 -22.60
CA GLY A 243 26.38 6.90 -22.38
C GLY A 243 25.56 8.06 -21.82
N MET A 244 24.22 8.03 -21.81
CA MET A 244 23.39 9.01 -21.09
C MET A 244 23.49 8.86 -19.56
N ILE A 245 23.84 7.66 -19.10
CA ILE A 245 23.99 7.29 -17.69
C ILE A 245 25.43 7.58 -17.26
N THR A 246 26.39 6.98 -17.97
CA THR A 246 27.83 6.98 -17.63
C THR A 246 28.58 8.20 -18.16
N GLY A 247 28.06 8.86 -19.19
CA GLY A 247 28.82 9.80 -20.01
C GLY A 247 29.54 9.10 -21.15
N ASN A 248 30.25 9.88 -21.96
CA ASN A 248 31.12 9.39 -23.01
C ASN A 248 32.36 10.28 -23.16
N PHE A 249 33.47 9.69 -23.60
CA PHE A 249 34.65 10.46 -23.97
C PHE A 249 34.37 11.26 -25.24
N GLY A 250 35.09 12.36 -25.36
CA GLY A 250 35.35 12.98 -26.65
C GLY A 250 36.32 12.10 -27.43
N TYR A 251 36.54 12.44 -28.69
CA TYR A 251 37.54 11.75 -29.50
C TYR A 251 38.14 12.70 -30.52
N GLY A 252 39.38 12.44 -30.92
CA GLY A 252 40.10 13.28 -31.85
C GLY A 252 41.11 12.51 -32.67
N TYR A 253 41.80 13.22 -33.57
CA TYR A 253 42.86 12.63 -34.39
C TYR A 253 44.10 13.53 -34.42
N SER A 254 45.26 12.92 -34.65
CA SER A 254 46.49 13.62 -34.98
C SER A 254 47.34 12.78 -35.94
N SER A 255 47.86 13.42 -36.99
CA SER A 255 48.86 12.85 -37.89
C SER A 255 50.30 13.13 -37.43
N ASN A 256 50.48 13.98 -36.42
CA ASN A 256 51.79 14.33 -35.89
C ASN A 256 52.20 13.34 -34.78
N CYS A 257 53.36 12.69 -34.95
CA CYS A 257 53.87 11.76 -33.94
C CYS A 257 54.20 12.46 -32.61
N ASP A 258 54.65 13.71 -32.66
CA ASP A 258 54.98 14.49 -31.46
C ASP A 258 53.78 14.62 -30.52
N THR A 259 52.55 14.61 -31.06
CA THR A 259 51.32 14.59 -30.27
C THR A 259 51.27 13.39 -29.31
N PHE A 260 51.77 12.24 -29.75
CA PHE A 260 51.76 11.00 -28.98
C PHE A 260 53.00 10.84 -28.10
N THR A 261 54.16 11.32 -28.56
CA THR A 261 55.45 11.06 -27.90
C THR A 261 55.91 12.16 -26.96
N THR A 262 55.52 13.42 -27.20
CA THR A 262 56.06 14.58 -26.45
C THR A 262 55.03 15.59 -25.97
N ASP A 263 53.95 15.81 -26.72
CA ASP A 263 53.03 16.91 -26.42
C ASP A 263 52.08 16.59 -25.25
N TYR A 264 51.70 15.32 -25.11
CA TYR A 264 50.71 14.88 -24.13
C TYR A 264 51.09 13.58 -23.41
N SER A 265 50.61 13.45 -22.18
CA SER A 265 50.52 12.16 -21.48
C SER A 265 49.21 11.48 -21.83
N TRP A 266 49.27 10.17 -22.04
CA TRP A 266 48.15 9.34 -22.45
C TRP A 266 47.76 8.38 -21.35
N ASN A 267 46.50 7.97 -21.36
CA ASN A 267 45.92 7.04 -20.41
C ASN A 267 45.29 5.88 -21.17
N ASN A 268 45.24 4.72 -20.54
CA ASN A 268 44.68 3.52 -21.11
C ASN A 268 44.06 2.67 -19.99
N ALA A 269 42.73 2.57 -20.00
CA ALA A 269 41.95 1.70 -19.13
C ALA A 269 41.47 0.48 -19.94
N SER A 270 41.66 -0.73 -19.42
CA SER A 270 41.53 -1.96 -20.19
C SER A 270 41.22 -3.18 -19.30
N TYR A 271 40.80 -4.27 -19.95
CA TYR A 271 40.47 -5.55 -19.32
C TYR A 271 41.40 -6.66 -19.81
N PRO A 272 42.67 -6.71 -19.35
CA PRO A 272 43.58 -7.81 -19.69
C PRO A 272 43.02 -9.15 -19.20
N ALA A 273 43.05 -10.16 -20.07
CA ALA A 273 42.42 -11.48 -19.86
C ALA A 273 43.27 -12.68 -20.30
N GLU A 274 44.55 -12.45 -20.60
CA GLU A 274 45.49 -13.50 -21.01
C GLU A 274 46.08 -14.26 -19.81
N SER A 275 45.48 -15.40 -19.49
CA SER A 275 45.81 -16.22 -18.30
C SER A 275 47.26 -16.68 -18.23
N ALA A 276 47.91 -16.88 -19.38
CA ALA A 276 49.34 -17.21 -19.48
C ALA A 276 50.25 -16.15 -18.83
N TYR A 277 49.76 -14.91 -18.68
CA TYR A 277 50.46 -13.79 -18.06
C TYR A 277 49.84 -13.34 -16.72
N GLY A 278 48.92 -14.13 -16.17
CA GLY A 278 48.30 -13.87 -14.86
C GLY A 278 47.03 -13.01 -14.91
N TRP A 279 46.43 -12.83 -16.09
CA TRP A 279 45.23 -12.01 -16.26
C TRP A 279 43.98 -12.85 -16.53
N ASN A 280 42.85 -12.49 -15.94
CA ASN A 280 41.59 -13.23 -16.07
C ASN A 280 40.45 -12.42 -16.71
N GLY A 281 40.62 -11.11 -16.90
CA GLY A 281 39.61 -10.24 -17.48
C GLY A 281 38.53 -9.80 -16.51
N ASN A 282 38.59 -10.18 -15.24
CA ASN A 282 37.54 -9.89 -14.26
C ASN A 282 37.50 -8.42 -13.83
N PHE A 283 38.64 -7.74 -13.90
CA PHE A 283 38.81 -6.39 -13.37
C PHE A 283 39.34 -5.41 -14.41
N MET A 284 39.02 -4.14 -14.23
CA MET A 284 39.61 -3.05 -15.00
C MET A 284 40.99 -2.71 -14.47
N TYR A 285 41.94 -2.53 -15.39
CA TYR A 285 43.28 -2.06 -15.10
C TYR A 285 43.59 -0.82 -15.92
N TYR A 286 44.37 0.08 -15.33
CA TYR A 286 44.73 1.35 -15.92
C TYR A 286 46.24 1.54 -15.95
N ARG A 287 46.72 2.24 -16.97
CA ARG A 287 48.09 2.75 -17.08
C ARG A 287 48.11 4.13 -17.74
N PHE A 288 49.20 4.85 -17.57
CA PHE A 288 49.39 6.18 -18.16
C PHE A 288 50.86 6.45 -18.48
N GLY A 289 51.09 7.41 -19.37
CA GLY A 289 52.41 7.92 -19.78
C GLY A 289 52.47 8.31 -21.25
N THR A 290 53.66 8.59 -21.75
CA THR A 290 53.90 8.92 -23.17
C THR A 290 54.11 7.68 -24.03
N PHE A 291 53.84 7.79 -25.33
CA PHE A 291 54.32 6.82 -26.30
C PHE A 291 55.81 7.04 -26.60
N ASP A 292 56.52 5.99 -27.00
CA ASP A 292 57.96 6.01 -27.32
C ASP A 292 58.24 6.34 -28.79
N SER A 293 57.35 5.96 -29.71
CA SER A 293 57.53 6.17 -31.16
C SER A 293 56.23 5.98 -31.95
N CYS A 294 56.24 6.35 -33.24
CA CYS A 294 55.17 6.02 -34.18
C CYS A 294 55.74 5.13 -35.29
N PRO A 295 55.54 3.79 -35.22
CA PRO A 295 56.23 2.85 -36.11
C PRO A 295 55.75 2.88 -37.57
N SER A 296 54.56 3.42 -37.82
CA SER A 296 53.97 3.58 -39.15
C SER A 296 52.84 4.63 -39.11
N SER A 297 52.20 4.88 -40.26
CA SER A 297 51.02 5.76 -40.34
C SER A 297 49.91 5.30 -39.39
N ASN A 298 49.27 6.23 -38.68
CA ASN A 298 48.17 5.95 -37.74
C ASN A 298 48.56 5.01 -36.58
N ARG A 299 49.85 4.92 -36.21
CA ARG A 299 50.31 4.00 -35.17
C ARG A 299 51.15 4.71 -34.13
N ALA A 300 50.87 4.47 -32.86
CA ALA A 300 51.71 4.90 -31.74
C ALA A 300 52.14 3.69 -30.92
N GLN A 301 53.41 3.63 -30.50
CA GLN A 301 54.02 2.51 -29.80
C GLN A 301 54.57 2.94 -28.45
N TYR A 302 54.36 2.12 -27.43
CA TYR A 302 55.17 2.17 -26.21
C TYR A 302 55.92 0.86 -26.00
N ASN A 303 57.07 0.93 -25.33
CA ASN A 303 58.04 -0.15 -25.17
C ASN A 303 57.76 -0.99 -23.91
N SER A 304 56.54 -1.54 -23.84
CA SER A 304 56.08 -2.39 -22.74
C SER A 304 55.05 -3.38 -23.26
N ALA A 305 54.96 -4.53 -22.60
CA ALA A 305 54.01 -5.58 -22.94
C ALA A 305 52.55 -5.12 -22.81
N GLY A 306 51.74 -5.61 -23.74
CA GLY A 306 50.28 -5.59 -23.72
C GLY A 306 49.76 -7.02 -23.91
N TYR A 307 48.56 -7.29 -23.40
CA TYR A 307 48.03 -8.64 -23.26
C TYR A 307 46.67 -8.78 -23.94
N GLY A 308 46.30 -10.00 -24.33
CA GLY A 308 44.97 -10.30 -24.83
C GLY A 308 43.87 -9.83 -23.87
N GLY A 309 42.75 -9.36 -24.41
CA GLY A 309 41.69 -8.66 -23.66
C GLY A 309 41.88 -7.15 -23.56
N MET A 310 43.12 -6.63 -23.58
CA MET A 310 43.36 -5.18 -23.63
C MET A 310 43.02 -4.57 -24.99
N SER A 311 42.99 -5.39 -26.04
CA SER A 311 42.62 -5.00 -27.39
C SER A 311 41.37 -4.13 -27.43
N GLY A 312 41.44 -3.01 -28.13
CA GLY A 312 40.33 -2.06 -28.26
C GLY A 312 40.22 -1.01 -27.16
N SER A 313 40.95 -1.12 -26.06
CA SER A 313 41.02 -0.05 -25.05
C SER A 313 41.58 1.23 -25.66
N SER A 314 40.96 2.37 -25.35
CA SER A 314 41.39 3.63 -25.95
C SER A 314 42.74 4.11 -25.37
N ASN A 315 43.55 4.76 -26.20
CA ASN A 315 44.48 5.76 -25.68
C ASN A 315 43.74 7.10 -25.61
N TYR A 316 43.70 7.71 -24.43
CA TYR A 316 43.01 8.96 -24.23
C TYR A 316 43.86 9.98 -23.47
N ARG A 317 43.71 11.25 -23.84
CA ARG A 317 44.31 12.39 -23.14
C ARG A 317 43.27 13.02 -22.21
N ILE A 318 43.76 13.63 -21.14
CA ILE A 318 42.96 14.39 -20.17
C ILE A 318 43.22 15.88 -20.43
N ASP A 319 42.13 16.66 -20.54
CA ASP A 319 42.16 18.11 -20.67
C ASP A 319 41.12 18.72 -19.73
N GLY A 320 41.57 19.24 -18.58
CA GLY A 320 40.67 19.59 -17.48
C GLY A 320 39.89 18.36 -16.98
N SER A 321 38.56 18.45 -16.98
CA SER A 321 37.65 17.33 -16.67
C SER A 321 37.27 16.50 -17.91
N SER A 322 37.79 16.83 -19.09
CA SER A 322 37.42 16.19 -20.34
C SER A 322 38.41 15.10 -20.73
N ARG A 323 37.91 14.02 -21.31
CA ARG A 323 38.72 12.91 -21.84
C ARG A 323 38.50 12.80 -23.33
N TYR A 324 39.59 12.61 -24.06
CA TYR A 324 39.57 12.50 -25.52
C TYR A 324 40.32 11.26 -25.99
N ALA A 325 39.63 10.31 -26.60
CA ALA A 325 40.21 9.11 -27.21
C ALA A 325 40.82 9.42 -28.59
N TYR A 326 42.04 8.95 -28.86
CA TYR A 326 42.73 9.15 -30.14
C TYR A 326 43.11 7.86 -30.87
N GLY A 327 42.90 6.71 -30.24
CA GLY A 327 43.18 5.43 -30.86
C GLY A 327 42.91 4.28 -29.91
N VAL A 328 43.25 3.06 -30.33
CA VAL A 328 42.93 1.82 -29.63
C VAL A 328 44.12 0.90 -29.53
N ALA A 329 44.28 0.20 -28.41
CA ALA A 329 45.27 -0.85 -28.26
C ALA A 329 45.02 -1.94 -29.31
N SER A 330 46.02 -2.19 -30.16
CA SER A 330 45.85 -2.99 -31.37
C SER A 330 46.76 -4.21 -31.37
N THR A 331 48.08 -4.06 -31.28
CA THR A 331 49.03 -5.19 -31.38
C THR A 331 50.09 -5.19 -30.30
N SER A 332 50.65 -6.36 -29.98
CA SER A 332 51.70 -6.53 -28.96
C SER A 332 52.47 -7.83 -29.21
N ASP A 333 53.75 -7.86 -28.87
CA ASP A 333 54.55 -9.09 -28.82
C ASP A 333 54.54 -9.75 -27.42
N ARG A 334 53.74 -9.20 -26.49
CA ARG A 334 53.60 -9.61 -25.08
C ARG A 334 54.90 -9.49 -24.28
N SER A 335 55.86 -8.71 -24.77
CA SER A 335 57.15 -8.59 -24.12
C SER A 335 57.72 -7.19 -24.23
N THR A 336 58.04 -6.74 -25.43
CA THR A 336 58.86 -5.56 -25.67
C THR A 336 58.08 -4.37 -26.16
N TYR A 337 56.91 -4.55 -26.78
CA TYR A 337 56.13 -3.44 -27.29
C TYR A 337 54.62 -3.68 -27.29
N THR A 338 53.89 -2.56 -27.25
CA THR A 338 52.47 -2.50 -27.59
C THR A 338 52.24 -1.32 -28.52
N ARG A 339 51.39 -1.50 -29.53
CA ARG A 339 51.07 -0.48 -30.52
C ARG A 339 49.58 -0.25 -30.58
N HIS A 340 49.21 1.01 -30.70
CA HIS A 340 47.84 1.48 -30.85
C HIS A 340 47.58 1.89 -32.30
N CYS A 341 46.37 1.63 -32.80
CA CYS A 341 45.86 2.17 -34.06
C CYS A 341 45.08 3.46 -33.76
N ASN A 342 45.54 4.58 -34.31
CA ASN A 342 45.02 5.92 -34.03
C ASN A 342 44.05 6.38 -35.11
N PHE A 343 43.09 7.23 -34.75
CA PHE A 343 42.25 7.90 -35.73
C PHE A 343 43.10 8.65 -36.75
N TRP A 344 42.68 8.57 -38.01
CA TRP A 344 43.11 9.51 -39.04
C TRP A 344 41.94 10.39 -39.41
N GLN A 345 42.19 11.44 -40.19
CA GLN A 345 41.17 12.41 -40.55
C GLN A 345 39.89 11.74 -41.12
N GLY A 346 40.06 10.85 -42.11
CA GLY A 346 38.93 10.17 -42.74
C GLY A 346 38.14 9.26 -41.79
N SER A 347 38.78 8.62 -40.81
CA SER A 347 38.04 7.84 -39.81
C SER A 347 37.30 8.73 -38.83
N PHE A 348 37.93 9.80 -38.37
CA PHE A 348 37.33 10.78 -37.49
C PHE A 348 36.07 11.42 -38.11
N GLU A 349 36.17 11.92 -39.34
CA GLU A 349 35.06 12.57 -40.04
C GLU A 349 33.91 11.60 -40.33
N TYR A 350 34.21 10.39 -40.83
CA TYR A 350 33.17 9.40 -41.08
C TYR A 350 32.44 8.99 -39.81
N VAL A 351 33.16 8.76 -38.71
CA VAL A 351 32.56 8.35 -37.44
C VAL A 351 31.68 9.46 -36.89
N ARG A 352 32.16 10.70 -36.89
CA ARG A 352 31.41 11.88 -36.44
C ARG A 352 30.14 12.10 -37.26
N ASP A 353 30.30 12.24 -38.57
CA ASP A 353 29.23 12.76 -39.42
C ASP A 353 28.29 11.67 -39.91
N THR A 354 28.82 10.48 -40.21
CA THR A 354 28.05 9.40 -40.84
C THR A 354 27.64 8.32 -39.86
N PHE A 355 28.57 7.84 -39.03
CA PHE A 355 28.24 6.74 -38.11
C PHE A 355 27.49 7.20 -36.86
N ILE A 356 27.79 8.39 -36.34
CA ILE A 356 27.10 8.92 -35.17
C ILE A 356 25.98 9.88 -35.60
N GLU A 357 26.31 10.99 -36.27
CA GLU A 357 25.34 12.06 -36.49
C GLU A 357 24.23 11.68 -37.48
N ALA A 358 24.55 11.08 -38.62
CA ALA A 358 23.53 10.66 -39.59
C ALA A 358 22.65 9.50 -39.11
N ALA A 359 23.04 8.80 -38.03
CA ALA A 359 22.23 7.73 -37.42
C ALA A 359 21.16 8.25 -36.47
N LYS A 360 21.29 9.50 -36.02
CA LYS A 360 20.33 10.15 -35.13
C LYS A 360 19.06 10.55 -35.90
N PRO A 361 17.88 10.42 -35.29
CA PRO A 361 16.66 10.98 -35.86
C PRO A 361 16.77 12.50 -36.08
N THR A 362 16.13 13.01 -37.13
CA THR A 362 16.15 14.44 -37.46
C THR A 362 15.22 15.28 -36.57
N THR A 363 14.27 14.64 -35.89
CA THR A 363 13.43 15.24 -34.85
C THR A 363 13.89 14.76 -33.48
N TYR A 364 13.52 15.48 -32.41
CA TYR A 364 13.88 15.04 -31.06
C TYR A 364 13.35 13.62 -30.78
N ASP A 365 14.08 12.87 -29.97
CA ASP A 365 13.81 11.47 -29.63
C ASP A 365 14.15 11.30 -28.14
N LEU A 366 13.13 11.29 -27.30
CA LEU A 366 13.31 11.17 -25.87
C LEU A 366 13.44 9.69 -25.50
N TRP A 367 14.23 9.41 -24.47
CA TRP A 367 14.44 8.07 -23.94
C TRP A 367 14.19 8.10 -22.45
N ALA A 368 13.40 7.16 -21.94
CA ALA A 368 13.29 6.89 -20.51
C ALA A 368 14.24 5.74 -20.14
N ILE A 369 15.22 6.00 -19.29
CA ILE A 369 16.20 4.99 -18.87
C ILE A 369 16.48 5.10 -17.38
N TRP A 370 17.08 4.07 -16.79
CA TRP A 370 17.62 4.11 -15.44
C TRP A 370 16.62 4.55 -14.35
N THR A 371 15.41 3.97 -14.33
CA THR A 371 14.52 4.14 -13.18
C THR A 371 15.12 3.36 -12.00
N ARG A 372 15.33 4.04 -10.87
CA ARG A 372 15.89 3.47 -9.65
C ARG A 372 15.19 4.01 -8.41
N GLU A 373 15.03 3.17 -7.39
CA GLU A 373 14.68 3.62 -6.05
C GLU A 373 15.91 4.28 -5.41
N THR A 374 15.72 5.45 -4.81
CA THR A 374 16.81 6.34 -4.38
C THR A 374 17.64 5.84 -3.19
N SER A 375 17.12 4.89 -2.42
CA SER A 375 17.82 4.23 -1.32
C SER A 375 18.22 2.77 -1.63
N GLY A 376 17.95 2.28 -2.83
CA GLY A 376 18.25 0.92 -3.26
C GLY A 376 17.33 -0.16 -2.69
N VAL A 377 16.11 0.19 -2.24
CA VAL A 377 15.16 -0.79 -1.70
C VAL A 377 14.61 -1.69 -2.81
N THR A 378 14.71 -3.00 -2.60
CA THR A 378 14.23 -4.05 -3.52
C THR A 378 13.11 -4.91 -2.94
N SER A 379 12.70 -4.70 -1.68
CA SER A 379 11.59 -5.41 -1.04
C SER A 379 10.70 -4.43 -0.29
N VAL A 380 9.39 -4.47 -0.54
CA VAL A 380 8.43 -3.48 -0.03
C VAL A 380 7.08 -4.15 0.23
N ASN A 381 6.34 -3.71 1.26
CA ASN A 381 4.98 -4.19 1.45
C ASN A 381 4.00 -3.35 0.61
N ALA A 382 2.94 -3.97 0.12
CA ALA A 382 1.84 -3.25 -0.50
C ALA A 382 1.27 -2.20 0.49
N GLY A 383 1.03 -0.97 0.02
CA GLY A 383 0.66 0.18 0.85
C GLY A 383 1.83 1.06 1.27
N ASP A 384 3.06 0.55 1.30
CA ASP A 384 4.24 1.35 1.62
C ASP A 384 4.58 2.33 0.48
N THR A 385 5.40 3.32 0.81
CA THR A 385 5.91 4.30 -0.16
C THR A 385 7.37 4.09 -0.49
N ILE A 386 7.73 4.22 -1.77
CA ILE A 386 9.10 4.23 -2.28
C ILE A 386 9.42 5.58 -2.92
N THR A 387 10.69 5.98 -2.98
CA THR A 387 11.09 7.22 -3.69
C THR A 387 11.95 6.86 -4.88
N VAL A 388 11.53 7.27 -6.07
CA VAL A 388 12.21 6.91 -7.33
C VAL A 388 12.71 8.14 -8.08
N ASN A 389 13.72 7.90 -8.89
CA ASN A 389 14.22 8.80 -9.93
C ASN A 389 14.45 8.01 -11.22
N ALA A 390 14.40 8.67 -12.36
CA ALA A 390 14.68 8.12 -13.67
C ALA A 390 15.49 9.12 -14.50
N ILE A 391 16.25 8.65 -15.48
CA ILE A 391 16.94 9.49 -16.44
C ILE A 391 16.07 9.63 -17.67
N VAL A 392 15.92 10.86 -18.15
CA VAL A 392 15.37 11.14 -19.48
C VAL A 392 16.47 11.75 -20.32
N GLY A 393 16.64 11.30 -21.56
CA GLY A 393 17.63 11.87 -22.46
C GLY A 393 17.10 12.04 -23.87
N ASN A 394 17.81 12.85 -24.66
CA ASN A 394 17.54 13.06 -26.08
C ASN A 394 18.76 12.57 -26.88
N TRP A 395 18.53 11.73 -27.89
CA TRP A 395 19.56 11.31 -28.83
C TRP A 395 19.06 11.55 -30.26
N SER A 396 19.26 12.77 -30.74
CA SER A 396 18.73 13.23 -32.02
C SER A 396 19.54 14.40 -32.59
N GLN A 397 19.25 14.80 -33.83
CA GLN A 397 19.84 16.01 -34.44
C GLN A 397 19.13 17.30 -33.98
N ALA A 398 18.03 17.19 -33.23
CA ALA A 398 17.21 18.31 -32.80
C ALA A 398 17.17 18.42 -31.27
N ALA A 399 17.59 19.56 -30.73
CA ALA A 399 17.40 19.87 -29.32
C ALA A 399 15.90 19.96 -28.97
N TYR A 400 15.54 19.64 -27.72
CA TYR A 400 14.19 19.76 -27.19
C TYR A 400 14.19 20.65 -25.94
N ASN A 401 13.38 21.70 -25.92
CA ASN A 401 13.18 22.55 -24.75
C ASN A 401 11.70 22.72 -24.51
N GLY A 402 11.19 22.08 -23.46
CA GLY A 402 9.76 22.06 -23.22
C GLY A 402 9.36 21.19 -22.03
N ASN A 403 8.08 20.90 -22.00
CA ASN A 403 7.45 20.11 -20.96
C ASN A 403 7.44 18.63 -21.36
N VAL A 404 7.86 17.75 -20.47
CA VAL A 404 7.84 16.29 -20.64
C VAL A 404 6.76 15.73 -19.73
N PRO A 405 5.56 15.40 -20.26
CA PRO A 405 4.56 14.66 -19.52
C PRO A 405 5.03 13.21 -19.29
N TYR A 406 4.72 12.66 -18.12
CA TYR A 406 5.15 11.32 -17.75
C TYR A 406 4.20 10.65 -16.76
N SER A 407 4.31 9.32 -16.66
CA SER A 407 3.70 8.51 -15.61
C SER A 407 4.69 7.47 -15.07
N TYR A 408 4.72 7.30 -13.76
CA TYR A 408 5.36 6.15 -13.14
C TYR A 408 4.36 4.99 -13.03
N ARG A 409 4.80 3.80 -13.39
CA ARG A 409 3.97 2.59 -13.50
C ARG A 409 4.54 1.46 -12.66
N LEU A 410 3.65 0.58 -12.21
CA LEU A 410 3.97 -0.71 -11.58
C LEU A 410 3.52 -1.83 -12.52
N SER A 411 4.50 -2.51 -13.11
CA SER A 411 4.28 -3.57 -14.09
C SER A 411 4.50 -4.97 -13.51
N THR A 412 3.82 -5.94 -14.12
CA THR A 412 3.95 -7.38 -13.82
C THR A 412 5.08 -8.05 -14.59
N ASN A 413 5.70 -7.31 -15.50
CA ASN A 413 6.90 -7.68 -16.23
C ASN A 413 7.79 -6.43 -16.31
N ASP A 414 8.92 -6.50 -16.98
CA ASP A 414 9.85 -5.39 -17.10
C ASP A 414 9.65 -4.55 -18.38
N LEU A 415 8.53 -4.73 -19.08
CA LEU A 415 8.08 -3.82 -20.13
C LEU A 415 7.08 -2.84 -19.53
N ILE A 416 7.45 -1.56 -19.47
CA ILE A 416 6.59 -0.53 -18.91
C ILE A 416 5.67 0.02 -19.99
N SER A 417 4.38 0.02 -19.72
CA SER A 417 3.37 0.40 -20.70
C SER A 417 2.17 1.11 -20.06
N THR A 418 1.19 1.44 -20.90
CA THR A 418 -0.03 2.12 -20.46
C THR A 418 -1.03 1.20 -19.77
N SER A 419 -0.93 -0.12 -19.96
CA SER A 419 -1.79 -1.12 -19.30
C SER A 419 -1.41 -1.35 -17.84
N ASP A 420 -0.17 -1.00 -17.47
CA ASP A 420 0.36 -1.15 -16.14
C ASP A 420 -0.29 -0.20 -15.14
N THR A 421 -0.20 -0.60 -13.87
CA THR A 421 -0.84 0.13 -12.78
C THR A 421 -0.17 1.50 -12.62
N SER A 422 -0.93 2.58 -12.84
CA SER A 422 -0.44 3.94 -12.67
C SER A 422 -0.22 4.27 -11.20
N LEU A 423 1.01 4.60 -10.83
CA LEU A 423 1.37 5.00 -9.46
C LEU A 423 1.32 6.52 -9.29
N ALA A 424 1.84 7.26 -10.27
CA ALA A 424 1.83 8.72 -10.27
C ALA A 424 1.99 9.24 -11.70
N SER A 425 1.54 10.48 -11.95
CA SER A 425 1.79 11.17 -13.22
C SER A 425 2.12 12.64 -12.98
N GLY A 426 2.67 13.27 -14.00
CA GLY A 426 3.02 14.67 -13.92
C GLY A 426 3.65 15.21 -15.19
N THR A 427 4.27 16.37 -15.05
CA THR A 427 5.01 17.03 -16.12
C THR A 427 6.18 17.75 -15.48
N PHE A 428 7.36 17.64 -16.09
CA PHE A 428 8.53 18.46 -15.73
C PHE A 428 9.02 19.23 -16.95
N SER A 429 9.66 20.36 -16.74
CA SER A 429 10.28 21.13 -17.82
C SER A 429 11.76 20.84 -17.87
N ALA A 430 12.30 20.57 -19.06
CA ALA A 430 13.72 20.32 -19.25
C ALA A 430 14.19 20.84 -20.60
N ASN A 431 15.49 21.15 -20.66
CA ASN A 431 16.19 21.54 -21.87
C ASN A 431 17.23 20.47 -22.21
N PHE A 432 16.94 19.70 -23.26
CA PHE A 432 17.79 18.68 -23.80
C PHE A 432 18.51 19.23 -25.02
N GLY A 433 19.85 19.24 -24.97
CA GLY A 433 20.64 19.33 -26.20
C GLY A 433 20.37 18.14 -27.12
N THR A 434 21.03 18.11 -28.28
CA THR A 434 20.95 17.00 -29.26
C THR A 434 21.40 15.64 -28.69
N ASN A 435 22.23 15.65 -27.65
CA ASN A 435 22.73 14.47 -26.94
C ASN A 435 22.63 14.62 -25.39
N GLY A 436 21.71 15.46 -24.91
CA GLY A 436 21.60 15.80 -23.48
C GLY A 436 20.72 14.82 -22.69
N SER A 437 21.00 14.65 -21.40
CA SER A 437 20.15 13.92 -20.46
C SER A 437 19.94 14.72 -19.18
N VAL A 438 18.82 14.48 -18.49
CA VAL A 438 18.50 15.04 -17.16
C VAL A 438 17.87 13.97 -16.28
N PHE A 439 17.90 14.18 -14.97
CA PHE A 439 17.01 13.44 -14.07
C PHE A 439 15.58 13.95 -14.23
N ALA A 440 14.65 13.01 -14.37
CA ALA A 440 13.23 13.28 -14.17
C ALA A 440 13.01 13.77 -12.73
N THR A 441 11.85 14.38 -12.47
CA THR A 441 11.51 14.80 -11.11
C THR A 441 11.43 13.58 -10.18
N THR A 442 12.20 13.59 -9.09
CA THR A 442 12.11 12.60 -8.01
C THR A 442 10.69 12.53 -7.47
N ARG A 443 10.15 11.33 -7.30
CA ARG A 443 8.78 11.12 -6.82
C ARG A 443 8.69 10.05 -5.75
N THR A 444 7.90 10.34 -4.72
CA THR A 444 7.41 9.33 -3.79
C THR A 444 6.17 8.68 -4.37
N LEU A 445 6.17 7.35 -4.43
CA LEU A 445 5.12 6.50 -5.00
C LEU A 445 4.58 5.58 -3.92
N THR A 446 3.26 5.41 -3.85
CA THR A 446 2.63 4.43 -2.95
C THR A 446 2.33 3.15 -3.73
N ILE A 447 2.82 2.00 -3.26
CA ILE A 447 2.47 0.72 -3.84
C ILE A 447 1.00 0.41 -3.49
N PRO A 448 0.11 0.08 -4.43
CA PRO A 448 -1.30 -0.19 -4.12
C PRO A 448 -1.45 -1.35 -3.14
N LYS A 449 -2.27 -1.18 -2.10
CA LYS A 449 -2.50 -2.22 -1.06
C LYS A 449 -3.04 -3.54 -1.61
N ASN A 450 -3.73 -3.50 -2.74
CA ASN A 450 -4.26 -4.68 -3.42
C ASN A 450 -3.23 -5.39 -4.33
N THR A 451 -1.95 -5.03 -4.26
CA THR A 451 -0.88 -5.70 -5.03
C THR A 451 -0.55 -7.04 -4.38
N PRO A 452 -0.71 -8.19 -5.08
CA PRO A 452 -0.37 -9.51 -4.54
C PRO A 452 1.13 -9.72 -4.37
N THR A 453 1.53 -10.64 -3.48
CA THR A 453 2.94 -11.04 -3.32
C THR A 453 3.53 -11.49 -4.66
N SER A 454 4.54 -10.76 -5.16
CA SER A 454 5.22 -11.08 -6.42
C SER A 454 6.29 -10.05 -6.81
N THR A 455 7.17 -10.45 -7.73
CA THR A 455 8.10 -9.54 -8.42
C THR A 455 7.33 -8.55 -9.30
N ARG A 456 7.72 -7.28 -9.26
CA ARG A 456 7.16 -6.17 -10.04
C ARG A 456 8.28 -5.27 -10.52
N TRP A 457 7.98 -4.46 -11.53
CA TRP A 457 8.90 -3.45 -12.03
C TRP A 457 8.28 -2.07 -11.95
N VAL A 458 9.04 -1.12 -11.43
CA VAL A 458 8.69 0.29 -11.36
C VAL A 458 9.45 1.04 -12.43
N GLY A 459 8.74 1.76 -13.28
CA GLY A 459 9.38 2.50 -14.36
C GLY A 459 8.65 3.75 -14.79
N LEU A 460 9.37 4.59 -15.52
CA LEU A 460 8.89 5.83 -16.12
C LEU A 460 8.37 5.54 -17.54
N LEU A 461 7.20 6.06 -17.84
CA LEU A 461 6.64 6.16 -19.19
C LEU A 461 6.48 7.64 -19.55
N ILE A 462 7.18 8.08 -20.59
CA ILE A 462 7.04 9.42 -21.17
C ILE A 462 5.80 9.42 -22.07
N ASP A 463 4.88 10.34 -21.82
CA ASP A 463 3.62 10.48 -22.58
C ASP A 463 3.76 11.53 -23.68
N ASN A 464 4.77 11.36 -24.54
CA ASN A 464 5.11 12.30 -25.59
C ASN A 464 5.18 11.60 -26.96
N SER A 465 4.81 12.33 -28.01
CA SER A 465 5.10 11.92 -29.38
C SER A 465 6.41 12.55 -29.83
N ASP A 466 7.33 11.72 -30.30
CA ASP A 466 8.65 12.08 -30.77
C ASP A 466 9.09 11.16 -31.91
N ALA A 467 10.38 11.07 -32.21
CA ALA A 467 10.86 10.30 -33.35
C ALA A 467 10.57 8.79 -33.23
N ASN A 468 10.65 8.22 -32.03
CA ASN A 468 10.39 6.82 -31.78
C ASN A 468 9.69 6.64 -30.42
N THR A 469 8.39 6.38 -30.40
CA THR A 469 7.70 6.19 -29.11
C THR A 469 8.01 4.88 -28.40
N GLY A 470 8.73 3.94 -29.02
CA GLY A 470 9.05 2.62 -28.44
C GLY A 470 10.26 2.62 -27.49
N ASN A 471 10.87 3.78 -27.23
CA ASN A 471 11.94 3.96 -26.25
C ASN A 471 11.56 4.99 -25.15
N ASN A 472 10.30 5.42 -25.14
CA ASN A 472 9.75 6.38 -24.18
C ASN A 472 9.39 5.75 -22.84
N ASP A 473 9.56 4.44 -22.71
CA ASP A 473 9.38 3.66 -21.51
C ASP A 473 10.72 3.14 -20.99
N SER A 474 10.90 3.16 -19.67
CA SER A 474 12.02 2.50 -19.05
C SER A 474 11.73 1.01 -18.97
N SER A 475 12.44 0.18 -19.74
CA SER A 475 12.16 -1.25 -19.84
C SER A 475 13.39 -2.13 -19.67
N GLY A 476 13.18 -3.37 -19.28
CA GLY A 476 14.23 -4.30 -18.88
C GLY A 476 15.08 -3.76 -17.74
N GLN A 477 16.39 -3.70 -17.95
CA GLN A 477 17.37 -3.20 -16.97
C GLN A 477 17.15 -1.72 -16.59
N ASP A 478 16.35 -0.98 -17.37
CA ASP A 478 15.98 0.40 -17.08
C ASP A 478 14.74 0.53 -16.18
N ALA A 479 13.98 -0.56 -16.00
CA ALA A 479 12.90 -0.63 -15.01
C ALA A 479 13.44 -1.18 -13.68
N TRP A 480 12.99 -0.62 -12.56
CA TRP A 480 13.45 -1.03 -11.23
C TRP A 480 12.69 -2.24 -10.73
N GLU A 481 13.36 -3.37 -10.54
CA GLU A 481 12.75 -4.57 -9.98
C GLU A 481 12.55 -4.44 -8.46
N ILE A 482 11.35 -4.79 -7.99
CA ILE A 482 11.00 -4.88 -6.58
C ILE A 482 10.24 -6.19 -6.30
N SER A 483 10.47 -6.76 -5.13
CA SER A 483 9.61 -7.79 -4.54
C SER A 483 8.55 -7.11 -3.70
N VAL A 484 7.28 -7.23 -4.11
CA VAL A 484 6.15 -6.75 -3.31
C VAL A 484 5.67 -7.90 -2.44
N ASN A 485 5.55 -7.65 -1.13
CA ASN A 485 4.80 -8.51 -0.22
C ASN A 485 3.38 -7.98 -0.12
N ASP A 486 2.38 -8.84 -0.28
CA ASP A 486 1.00 -8.46 -0.01
C ASP A 486 0.76 -8.19 1.47
N VAL A 487 -0.36 -7.53 1.74
CA VAL A 487 -0.79 -7.15 3.08
C VAL A 487 -2.28 -7.44 3.24
N ALA A 488 -2.72 -7.63 4.47
CA ALA A 488 -4.13 -7.53 4.86
C ALA A 488 -4.46 -6.09 5.26
N ASP A 489 -5.59 -5.57 4.77
CA ASP A 489 -6.07 -4.21 5.10
C ASP A 489 -7.60 -4.22 5.27
N PRO A 490 -8.12 -4.83 6.35
CA PRO A 490 -9.56 -4.84 6.64
C PRO A 490 -10.05 -3.45 7.07
N THR A 491 -11.03 -2.91 6.36
CA THR A 491 -11.65 -1.61 6.64
C THR A 491 -13.17 -1.67 6.73
N ILE A 492 -13.78 -0.69 7.40
CA ILE A 492 -15.23 -0.49 7.46
C ILE A 492 -15.68 0.35 6.26
N THR A 493 -16.57 -0.18 5.42
CA THR A 493 -17.15 0.56 4.28
C THR A 493 -18.56 1.06 4.54
N ALA A 494 -19.29 0.44 5.48
CA ALA A 494 -20.59 0.91 5.94
C ALA A 494 -20.89 0.40 7.36
N PHE A 495 -21.65 1.19 8.13
CA PHE A 495 -22.18 0.78 9.42
C PHE A 495 -23.55 1.40 9.66
N GLN A 496 -24.47 0.60 10.20
CA GLN A 496 -25.81 1.05 10.57
C GLN A 496 -26.24 0.49 11.92
N ASN A 497 -27.03 1.28 12.66
CA ASN A 497 -27.69 0.87 13.90
C ASN A 497 -29.16 1.29 13.91
N SER A 498 -29.97 0.66 14.78
CA SER A 498 -31.34 1.11 15.03
C SER A 498 -31.38 2.58 15.46
N ALA A 499 -32.24 3.38 14.82
CA ALA A 499 -32.45 4.78 15.17
C ALA A 499 -33.69 4.98 16.05
N GLY A 500 -33.68 6.02 16.88
CA GLY A 500 -34.82 6.42 17.70
C GLY A 500 -34.51 6.51 19.19
N THR A 501 -35.56 6.39 19.99
CA THR A 501 -35.52 6.44 21.46
C THR A 501 -35.63 5.03 22.02
N PHE A 502 -34.69 4.67 22.88
CA PHE A 502 -34.60 3.35 23.48
C PHE A 502 -34.53 3.45 25.00
N PHE A 503 -35.08 2.44 25.67
CA PHE A 503 -34.98 2.35 27.12
C PHE A 503 -33.67 1.68 27.54
N LEU A 504 -33.09 2.09 28.65
CA LEU A 504 -31.99 1.36 29.29
C LEU A 504 -32.43 -0.11 29.54
N GLY A 505 -31.54 -1.04 29.24
CA GLY A 505 -31.78 -2.49 29.26
C GLY A 505 -32.42 -3.05 27.98
N SER A 506 -32.87 -2.22 27.04
CA SER A 506 -33.36 -2.69 25.74
C SER A 506 -32.22 -3.03 24.77
N ASN A 507 -32.58 -3.65 23.64
CA ASN A 507 -31.63 -4.03 22.62
C ASN A 507 -31.79 -3.16 21.36
N ILE A 508 -30.68 -2.90 20.69
CA ILE A 508 -30.65 -2.32 19.35
C ILE A 508 -29.99 -3.30 18.38
N ASN A 509 -30.29 -3.14 17.09
CA ASN A 509 -29.67 -3.91 16.03
C ASN A 509 -28.53 -3.10 15.41
N VAL A 510 -27.46 -3.80 15.04
CA VAL A 510 -26.30 -3.23 14.34
C VAL A 510 -25.87 -4.14 13.19
N GLN A 511 -25.33 -3.54 12.12
CA GLN A 511 -24.78 -4.26 10.98
C GLN A 511 -23.67 -3.44 10.33
N ALA A 512 -22.61 -4.10 9.88
CA ALA A 512 -21.49 -3.48 9.20
C ALA A 512 -21.19 -4.16 7.86
N VAL A 513 -20.47 -3.45 7.00
CA VAL A 513 -19.82 -4.00 5.80
C VAL A 513 -18.33 -3.78 5.96
N PHE A 514 -17.58 -4.88 5.90
CA PHE A 514 -16.13 -4.89 5.89
C PHE A 514 -15.63 -5.14 4.47
N GLN A 515 -14.48 -4.57 4.14
CA GLN A 515 -13.74 -4.91 2.93
C GLN A 515 -12.28 -5.09 3.30
N ASN A 516 -11.63 -6.11 2.75
CA ASN A 516 -10.18 -6.19 2.78
C ASN A 516 -9.64 -5.53 1.50
N LEU A 517 -9.00 -4.37 1.63
CA LEU A 517 -8.37 -3.67 0.49
C LEU A 517 -7.02 -4.27 0.12
N GLY A 518 -6.46 -5.08 1.02
CA GLY A 518 -5.25 -5.84 0.82
C GLY A 518 -5.44 -7.02 -0.14
N ALA A 519 -4.34 -7.50 -0.73
CA ALA A 519 -4.35 -8.74 -1.51
C ALA A 519 -4.19 -10.00 -0.64
N GLU A 520 -3.60 -9.88 0.55
CA GLU A 520 -3.49 -10.99 1.51
C GLU A 520 -4.83 -11.24 2.19
N ALA A 521 -5.11 -12.48 2.58
CA ALA A 521 -6.27 -12.76 3.42
C ALA A 521 -6.03 -12.27 4.86
N SER A 522 -6.99 -11.53 5.43
CA SER A 522 -6.88 -11.06 6.81
C SER A 522 -7.01 -12.21 7.81
N ASN A 523 -6.50 -12.04 9.03
CA ASN A 523 -6.93 -12.83 10.17
C ASN A 523 -8.37 -12.50 10.56
N SER A 524 -8.87 -13.18 11.60
CA SER A 524 -10.18 -12.90 12.18
C SER A 524 -10.33 -11.43 12.58
N ILE A 525 -11.45 -10.83 12.16
CA ILE A 525 -11.79 -9.44 12.40
C ILE A 525 -12.70 -9.38 13.63
N THR A 526 -12.30 -8.63 14.65
CA THR A 526 -13.15 -8.38 15.84
C THR A 526 -13.78 -7.00 15.72
N MET A 527 -15.12 -6.96 15.76
CA MET A 527 -15.94 -5.74 15.76
C MET A 527 -16.42 -5.44 17.17
N SER A 528 -15.88 -4.38 17.76
CA SER A 528 -16.31 -3.82 19.04
C SER A 528 -17.37 -2.73 18.80
N VAL A 529 -18.56 -2.90 19.35
CA VAL A 529 -19.66 -1.91 19.26
C VAL A 529 -19.62 -1.02 20.49
N ARG A 530 -19.58 0.29 20.27
CA ARG A 530 -19.31 1.31 21.30
C ARG A 530 -20.42 2.36 21.34
N ALA A 531 -20.72 2.86 22.52
CA ALA A 531 -21.68 3.94 22.74
C ALA A 531 -20.99 5.19 23.30
N SER A 532 -20.67 6.16 22.44
CA SER A 532 -20.01 7.41 22.83
C SER A 532 -21.01 8.46 23.31
N SER A 533 -20.56 9.29 24.26
CA SER A 533 -21.30 10.47 24.74
C SER A 533 -21.12 11.70 23.85
N ASN A 534 -20.18 11.65 22.90
CA ASN A 534 -19.85 12.75 22.01
C ASN A 534 -19.62 12.24 20.57
N ASN A 535 -19.21 13.14 19.67
CA ASN A 535 -19.00 12.85 18.26
C ASN A 535 -17.59 12.30 17.94
N VAL A 536 -16.87 11.80 18.93
CA VAL A 536 -15.56 11.16 18.80
C VAL A 536 -15.67 9.74 19.36
N LEU A 537 -15.20 8.77 18.59
CA LEU A 537 -15.14 7.38 19.02
C LEU A 537 -13.72 7.03 19.48
N SER A 538 -13.64 6.30 20.59
CA SER A 538 -12.39 5.86 21.19
C SER A 538 -12.57 4.52 21.90
N THR A 539 -11.46 3.86 22.23
CA THR A 539 -11.47 2.65 23.07
C THR A 539 -11.84 2.93 24.53
N GLY A 540 -11.95 4.20 24.94
CA GLY A 540 -12.47 4.63 26.23
C GLY A 540 -14.00 4.67 26.31
N ASP A 541 -14.69 4.66 25.16
CA ASP A 541 -16.15 4.64 25.14
C ASP A 541 -16.69 3.27 25.59
N PRO A 542 -17.83 3.23 26.31
CA PRO A 542 -18.45 1.99 26.75
C PRO A 542 -18.67 1.00 25.60
N GLU A 543 -18.12 -0.22 25.74
CA GLU A 543 -18.40 -1.33 24.84
C GLU A 543 -19.76 -1.95 25.20
N ILE A 544 -20.65 -2.02 24.21
CA ILE A 544 -22.01 -2.55 24.35
C ILE A 544 -22.21 -3.87 23.59
N GLY A 545 -21.19 -4.31 22.84
CA GLY A 545 -21.15 -5.61 22.17
C GLY A 545 -19.79 -5.86 21.52
N SER A 546 -19.43 -7.12 21.33
CA SER A 546 -18.21 -7.54 20.65
C SER A 546 -18.47 -8.81 19.85
N PHE A 547 -18.06 -8.82 18.58
CA PHE A 547 -18.33 -9.92 17.65
C PHE A 547 -17.07 -10.21 16.83
N THR A 548 -16.68 -11.48 16.75
CA THR A 548 -15.54 -11.91 15.95
C THR A 548 -16.02 -12.66 14.71
N TYR A 549 -15.47 -12.29 13.56
CA TYR A 549 -15.73 -12.89 12.27
C TYR A 549 -14.46 -13.56 11.72
N SER A 550 -14.63 -14.55 10.85
CA SER A 550 -13.52 -15.11 10.10
C SER A 550 -12.84 -14.04 9.25
N GLY A 551 -11.57 -14.27 8.91
CA GLY A 551 -10.84 -13.41 8.01
C GLY A 551 -11.45 -13.31 6.61
N LEU A 552 -11.11 -12.23 5.92
CA LEU A 552 -11.57 -11.94 4.56
C LEU A 552 -10.44 -12.20 3.58
N ALA A 553 -10.72 -12.94 2.51
CA ALA A 553 -9.81 -13.05 1.39
C ALA A 553 -9.46 -11.65 0.84
N GLY A 554 -8.29 -11.52 0.21
CA GLY A 554 -7.88 -10.25 -0.40
C GLY A 554 -8.91 -9.73 -1.39
N ASN A 555 -9.12 -8.41 -1.39
CA ASN A 555 -10.13 -7.70 -2.19
C ASN A 555 -11.60 -8.09 -1.93
N ALA A 556 -11.88 -8.94 -0.93
CA ALA A 556 -13.24 -9.39 -0.65
C ALA A 556 -14.00 -8.39 0.24
N SER A 557 -15.31 -8.35 0.07
CA SER A 557 -16.24 -7.64 0.96
C SER A 557 -17.16 -8.62 1.68
N PHE A 558 -17.52 -8.29 2.92
CA PHE A 558 -18.41 -9.07 3.75
C PHE A 558 -19.38 -8.18 4.50
N THR A 559 -20.67 -8.47 4.40
CA THR A 559 -21.71 -7.84 5.21
C THR A 559 -21.97 -8.72 6.43
N THR A 560 -21.83 -8.16 7.63
CA THR A 560 -22.11 -8.90 8.86
C THR A 560 -23.58 -9.30 8.93
N PRO A 561 -23.94 -10.39 9.62
CA PRO A 561 -25.29 -10.59 10.09
C PRO A 561 -25.75 -9.39 10.93
N VAL A 562 -27.07 -9.17 10.98
CA VAL A 562 -27.64 -8.21 11.93
C VAL A 562 -27.45 -8.74 13.34
N GLN A 563 -26.75 -8.00 14.18
CA GLN A 563 -26.49 -8.35 15.56
C GLN A 563 -27.35 -7.53 16.52
N SER A 564 -27.81 -8.18 17.58
CA SER A 564 -28.53 -7.50 18.67
C SER A 564 -27.55 -7.20 19.80
N VAL A 565 -27.43 -5.93 20.19
CA VAL A 565 -26.61 -5.49 21.34
C VAL A 565 -27.50 -4.87 22.42
N ASN A 566 -27.13 -5.09 23.69
CA ASN A 566 -27.86 -4.55 24.83
C ASN A 566 -27.37 -3.13 25.18
N LEU A 567 -28.29 -2.27 25.63
CA LEU A 567 -27.98 -0.92 26.13
C LEU A 567 -27.95 -0.94 27.66
N PRO A 568 -26.79 -1.21 28.32
CA PRO A 568 -26.76 -1.42 29.76
C PRO A 568 -27.15 -0.16 30.53
N ALA A 569 -27.71 -0.37 31.74
CA ALA A 569 -28.15 0.73 32.61
C ALA A 569 -27.02 1.71 32.99
N SER A 570 -25.76 1.26 32.96
CA SER A 570 -24.58 2.08 33.23
C SER A 570 -24.32 3.17 32.20
N LEU A 571 -24.93 3.10 31.02
CA LEU A 571 -24.77 4.15 30.00
C LEU A 571 -25.33 5.48 30.48
N GLY A 572 -26.35 5.49 31.34
CA GLY A 572 -27.08 6.70 31.73
C GLY A 572 -27.97 7.27 30.62
N GLU A 573 -28.83 8.22 30.96
CA GLU A 573 -29.77 8.84 30.03
C GLU A 573 -29.10 9.81 29.04
N GLY A 574 -29.82 10.17 27.99
CA GLY A 574 -29.45 11.19 27.01
C GLY A 574 -28.92 10.63 25.68
N PRO A 575 -28.40 11.51 24.80
CA PRO A 575 -27.91 11.13 23.48
C PRO A 575 -26.68 10.21 23.58
N ARG A 576 -26.65 9.13 22.81
CA ARG A 576 -25.45 8.29 22.61
C ARG A 576 -25.19 8.06 21.13
N TYR A 577 -23.98 8.32 20.70
CA TYR A 577 -23.51 8.01 19.35
C TYR A 577 -23.07 6.55 19.31
N ILE A 578 -23.62 5.78 18.38
CA ILE A 578 -23.25 4.38 18.22
C ILE A 578 -22.20 4.28 17.13
N GLY A 579 -21.10 3.61 17.45
CA GLY A 579 -20.01 3.37 16.52
C GLY A 579 -19.43 1.98 16.69
N ILE A 580 -18.54 1.63 15.77
CA ILE A 580 -17.75 0.40 15.83
C ILE A 580 -16.27 0.70 15.70
N ILE A 581 -15.47 -0.14 16.35
CA ILE A 581 -14.02 -0.24 16.17
C ILE A 581 -13.74 -1.67 15.74
N ILE A 582 -13.06 -1.86 14.61
CA ILE A 582 -12.57 -3.18 14.19
C ILE A 582 -11.11 -3.34 14.58
N SER A 583 -10.71 -4.58 14.85
CA SER A 583 -9.31 -4.94 15.09
C SER A 583 -8.98 -6.27 14.41
N CYS A 584 -7.84 -6.32 13.74
CA CYS A 584 -7.27 -7.51 13.12
C CYS A 584 -5.75 -7.53 13.42
N SER A 585 -5.16 -8.71 13.67
CA SER A 585 -3.78 -8.80 14.19
C SER A 585 -2.69 -8.57 13.14
N ASP A 586 -3.03 -8.71 11.88
CA ASP A 586 -2.20 -8.57 10.67
C ASP A 586 -2.60 -7.34 9.83
N ASP A 587 -3.45 -6.47 10.37
CA ASP A 587 -3.76 -5.20 9.72
C ASP A 587 -2.54 -4.26 9.78
N VAL A 588 -2.02 -3.95 8.59
CA VAL A 588 -0.77 -3.21 8.40
C VAL A 588 -1.00 -1.70 8.49
N ASP A 589 -2.24 -1.24 8.38
CA ASP A 589 -2.64 0.15 8.51
C ASP A 589 -3.58 0.33 9.71
N ASN A 590 -3.05 0.11 10.91
CA ASN A 590 -3.76 0.43 12.15
C ASN A 590 -3.90 1.96 12.38
N SER A 591 -3.82 2.77 11.31
CA SER A 591 -4.18 4.18 11.37
C SER A 591 -5.69 4.27 11.62
N VAL A 592 -6.04 5.12 12.59
CA VAL A 592 -7.34 5.02 13.26
C VAL A 592 -8.54 5.20 12.32
N ALA A 593 -8.44 5.94 11.20
CA ALA A 593 -9.60 6.39 10.42
C ALA A 593 -10.38 5.29 9.67
N SER A 594 -9.73 4.24 9.18
CA SER A 594 -10.35 3.12 8.45
C SER A 594 -10.97 2.07 9.38
N ASN A 595 -10.54 2.05 10.65
CA ASN A 595 -10.89 1.03 11.64
C ASN A 595 -11.96 1.48 12.63
N TYR A 596 -12.36 2.75 12.61
CA TYR A 596 -13.53 3.22 13.34
C TYR A 596 -14.61 3.77 12.40
N TRP A 597 -15.86 3.59 12.82
CA TRP A 597 -16.99 4.29 12.22
C TRP A 597 -17.93 4.78 13.31
N LEU A 598 -18.28 6.05 13.29
CA LEU A 598 -19.25 6.64 14.22
C LEU A 598 -20.43 7.22 13.43
N ASN A 599 -21.64 6.76 13.73
CA ASN A 599 -22.82 7.34 13.10
C ASN A 599 -23.06 8.76 13.63
N SER A 600 -23.33 9.70 12.72
CA SER A 600 -23.45 11.13 13.03
C SER A 600 -24.74 11.49 13.80
N THR A 601 -25.71 10.59 13.83
CA THR A 601 -26.99 10.79 14.53
C THR A 601 -27.03 9.91 15.77
N PRO A 602 -27.11 10.49 16.99
CA PRO A 602 -27.18 9.71 18.21
C PRO A 602 -28.58 9.10 18.40
N ILE A 603 -28.63 7.94 19.05
CA ILE A 603 -29.86 7.42 19.65
C ILE A 603 -30.18 8.19 20.92
N GLN A 604 -31.44 8.18 21.36
CA GLN A 604 -31.84 8.75 22.65
C GLN A 604 -32.05 7.64 23.67
N LEU A 605 -31.29 7.66 24.77
CA LEU A 605 -31.49 6.73 25.89
C LEU A 605 -32.36 7.35 26.97
N GLN A 606 -33.37 6.59 27.39
CA GLN A 606 -34.27 6.95 28.48
C GLN A 606 -34.25 5.85 29.55
N GLY A 607 -34.26 6.22 30.82
CA GLY A 607 -34.54 5.27 31.88
C GLY A 607 -36.02 4.94 31.94
N ARG A 608 -36.38 4.03 32.84
CA ARG A 608 -37.77 3.74 33.22
C ARG A 608 -37.94 3.88 34.73
N PRO A 609 -38.99 4.55 35.22
CA PRO A 609 -39.27 4.58 36.65
C PRO A 609 -39.78 3.19 37.11
N ASP A 610 -39.60 2.87 38.39
CA ASP A 610 -40.15 1.66 39.00
C ASP A 610 -40.40 1.94 40.49
N ALA A 611 -41.67 2.18 40.86
CA ALA A 611 -42.03 2.57 42.21
C ALA A 611 -42.45 1.35 43.05
N ALA A 612 -41.64 1.01 44.04
CA ALA A 612 -41.91 -0.07 44.97
C ALA A 612 -42.47 0.46 46.29
N ALA A 613 -43.61 -0.08 46.73
CA ALA A 613 -44.18 0.17 48.06
C ALA A 613 -43.67 -0.86 49.08
N SER A 614 -43.31 -0.44 50.29
CA SER A 614 -42.96 -1.34 51.39
C SER A 614 -43.27 -0.75 52.77
N ASN A 615 -43.16 -1.56 53.81
CA ASN A 615 -43.19 -1.13 55.23
C ASN A 615 -44.44 -0.32 55.64
N PHE A 616 -45.62 -0.66 55.07
CA PHE A 616 -46.89 -0.04 55.44
C PHE A 616 -47.38 -0.55 56.80
N ASP A 617 -47.59 0.37 57.74
CA ASP A 617 -47.94 0.09 59.14
C ASP A 617 -49.12 0.98 59.56
N ALA A 618 -50.30 0.38 59.71
CA ALA A 618 -51.52 1.02 60.15
C ALA A 618 -51.85 0.68 61.60
N GLY A 619 -52.58 1.57 62.26
CA GLY A 619 -53.04 1.36 63.63
C GLY A 619 -53.89 0.10 63.74
N ASN A 620 -53.44 -0.84 64.56
CA ASN A 620 -54.21 -2.03 64.92
C ASN A 620 -55.19 -1.73 66.04
N GLY A 621 -56.39 -2.32 65.97
CA GLY A 621 -57.42 -2.13 66.99
C GLY A 621 -58.84 -2.24 66.45
N SER A 622 -59.81 -1.94 67.31
CA SER A 622 -61.21 -1.79 66.94
C SER A 622 -61.52 -0.32 66.71
N TYR A 623 -62.10 -0.02 65.55
CA TYR A 623 -62.44 1.34 65.12
C TYR A 623 -63.91 1.43 64.72
N TYR A 624 -64.55 2.54 65.05
CA TYR A 624 -65.90 2.86 64.60
C TYR A 624 -65.88 3.56 63.23
N HIS A 625 -67.01 3.55 62.52
CA HIS A 625 -67.16 4.32 61.28
C HIS A 625 -66.85 5.80 61.52
N GLY A 626 -66.13 6.45 60.60
CA GLY A 626 -65.72 7.85 60.72
C GLY A 626 -64.48 8.08 61.62
N GLN A 627 -64.12 7.13 62.49
CA GLN A 627 -62.93 7.26 63.34
C GLN A 627 -61.65 7.25 62.50
N SER A 628 -60.67 8.07 62.89
CA SER A 628 -59.37 8.13 62.22
C SER A 628 -58.44 6.99 62.65
N VAL A 629 -57.93 6.24 61.67
CA VAL A 629 -56.84 5.27 61.82
C VAL A 629 -55.53 5.96 61.44
N SER A 630 -54.53 5.92 62.31
CA SER A 630 -53.19 6.43 62.00
C SER A 630 -52.40 5.41 61.19
N VAL A 631 -51.65 5.89 60.19
CA VAL A 631 -50.61 5.12 59.49
C VAL A 631 -49.27 5.68 59.94
N SER A 632 -48.55 4.92 60.77
CA SER A 632 -47.30 5.37 61.40
C SER A 632 -46.14 5.42 60.42
N ASN A 633 -46.13 4.52 59.42
CA ASN A 633 -45.07 4.44 58.44
C ASN A 633 -45.55 3.82 57.10
N PHE A 634 -44.94 4.27 56.01
CA PHE A 634 -44.82 3.53 54.76
C PHE A 634 -43.64 4.09 53.95
N ASP A 635 -43.05 3.22 53.12
CA ASP A 635 -41.92 3.56 52.27
C ASP A 635 -42.30 3.42 50.80
N VAL A 636 -41.80 4.33 49.97
CA VAL A 636 -41.85 4.26 48.52
C VAL A 636 -40.44 4.42 47.97
N ALA A 637 -39.94 3.40 47.27
CA ALA A 637 -38.63 3.41 46.64
C ALA A 637 -38.76 3.50 45.12
N ASN A 638 -37.83 4.18 44.47
CA ASN A 638 -37.64 4.07 43.02
C ASN A 638 -36.52 3.07 42.73
N VAL A 639 -36.88 1.84 42.36
CA VAL A 639 -35.90 0.80 41.98
C VAL A 639 -35.61 0.80 40.47
N GLY A 640 -36.12 1.80 39.76
CA GLY A 640 -35.96 1.98 38.32
C GLY A 640 -34.72 2.79 37.95
N THR A 641 -34.59 3.07 36.66
CA THR A 641 -33.45 3.80 36.06
C THR A 641 -33.77 5.23 35.65
N ALA A 642 -35.05 5.63 35.66
CA ALA A 642 -35.49 7.03 35.50
C ALA A 642 -36.13 7.56 36.78
N ALA A 643 -36.12 8.89 36.94
CA ALA A 643 -36.87 9.55 38.00
C ALA A 643 -38.38 9.26 37.87
N THR A 644 -39.06 9.04 38.99
CA THR A 644 -40.50 8.64 39.00
C THR A 644 -41.45 9.73 38.52
N GLY A 645 -41.04 11.00 38.56
CA GLY A 645 -41.98 12.11 38.59
C GLY A 645 -42.85 12.04 39.85
N THR A 646 -43.91 12.84 39.92
CA THR A 646 -44.85 12.81 41.04
C THR A 646 -45.56 11.45 41.12
N ILE A 647 -45.46 10.79 42.26
CA ILE A 647 -46.01 9.44 42.48
C ILE A 647 -47.38 9.57 43.15
N PRO A 648 -48.49 9.18 42.52
CA PRO A 648 -49.77 9.04 43.22
C PRO A 648 -49.69 7.85 44.18
N VAL A 649 -50.29 7.98 45.36
CA VAL A 649 -50.42 6.88 46.32
C VAL A 649 -51.81 6.85 46.92
N GLU A 650 -52.30 5.65 47.19
CA GLU A 650 -53.65 5.39 47.69
C GLU A 650 -53.57 4.47 48.92
N ILE A 651 -54.28 4.81 49.98
CA ILE A 651 -54.56 3.89 51.08
C ILE A 651 -55.87 3.17 50.75
N ARG A 652 -55.80 1.85 50.72
CA ARG A 652 -56.90 0.94 50.38
C ARG A 652 -57.24 0.04 51.56
N ILE A 653 -58.52 -0.24 51.76
CA ILE A 653 -59.04 -1.17 52.77
C ILE A 653 -59.61 -2.39 52.06
N SER A 654 -59.07 -3.57 52.38
CA SER A 654 -59.39 -4.85 51.76
C SER A 654 -59.95 -5.86 52.76
N THR A 655 -60.79 -6.77 52.27
CA THR A 655 -61.27 -7.94 53.03
C THR A 655 -60.25 -9.09 53.05
N ASN A 656 -59.14 -8.97 52.32
CA ASN A 656 -58.06 -9.95 52.28
C ASN A 656 -56.68 -9.27 52.29
N ASN A 657 -55.62 -10.06 52.29
CA ASN A 657 -54.24 -9.56 52.40
C ASN A 657 -53.64 -9.07 51.07
N THR A 658 -54.46 -8.86 50.03
CA THR A 658 -54.01 -8.45 48.69
C THR A 658 -54.64 -7.13 48.30
N ILE A 659 -53.83 -6.08 48.30
CA ILE A 659 -54.27 -4.73 47.93
C ILE A 659 -54.37 -4.59 46.42
N ASN A 660 -55.50 -4.12 45.93
CA ASN A 660 -55.79 -3.92 44.51
C ASN A 660 -56.86 -2.84 44.30
N THR A 661 -57.31 -2.64 43.05
CA THR A 661 -58.25 -1.58 42.68
C THR A 661 -59.70 -1.84 43.10
N ALA A 662 -60.07 -3.08 43.41
CA ALA A 662 -61.42 -3.42 43.88
C ALA A 662 -61.62 -3.09 45.36
N ASP A 663 -60.54 -2.85 46.10
CA ASP A 663 -60.56 -2.47 47.51
C ASP A 663 -61.04 -1.04 47.71
N THR A 664 -61.62 -0.78 48.88
CA THR A 664 -62.22 0.53 49.19
C THR A 664 -61.12 1.58 49.35
N LEU A 665 -61.21 2.67 48.59
CA LEU A 665 -60.29 3.80 48.72
C LEU A 665 -60.62 4.58 50.01
N ALA A 666 -59.65 4.66 50.92
CA ALA A 666 -59.82 5.34 52.20
C ALA A 666 -59.11 6.70 52.26
N ASN A 667 -57.96 6.84 51.59
CA ASN A 667 -57.27 8.11 51.42
C ASN A 667 -56.36 8.08 50.18
N SER A 668 -55.99 9.24 49.63
CA SER A 668 -55.08 9.35 48.49
C SER A 668 -54.25 10.63 48.56
N GLY A 669 -53.05 10.60 48.01
CA GLY A 669 -52.19 11.77 47.90
C GLY A 669 -51.07 11.55 46.91
N THR A 670 -50.02 12.36 47.00
CA THR A 670 -48.87 12.29 46.11
C THR A 670 -47.55 12.43 46.85
N ILE A 671 -46.53 11.71 46.39
CA ILE A 671 -45.13 11.86 46.79
C ILE A 671 -44.38 12.57 45.67
N GLY A 672 -43.42 13.43 46.02
CA GLY A 672 -42.54 14.10 45.05
C GLY A 672 -41.69 13.10 44.25
N SER A 673 -41.03 13.60 43.20
CA SER A 673 -40.16 12.75 42.37
C SER A 673 -39.02 12.14 43.17
N ILE A 674 -38.83 10.82 43.02
CA ILE A 674 -37.74 10.07 43.62
C ILE A 674 -36.72 9.74 42.52
N ALA A 675 -35.45 10.09 42.75
CA ALA A 675 -34.36 9.78 41.83
C ALA A 675 -34.13 8.25 41.73
N PRO A 676 -33.55 7.74 40.63
CA PRO A 676 -33.20 6.31 40.51
C PRO A 676 -32.42 5.80 41.72
N GLY A 677 -32.85 4.66 42.28
CA GLY A 677 -32.27 4.04 43.49
C GLY A 677 -32.60 4.74 44.81
N GLY A 678 -33.37 5.83 44.79
CA GLY A 678 -33.78 6.57 45.99
C GLY A 678 -34.98 5.96 46.70
N THR A 679 -35.13 6.28 47.99
CA THR A 679 -36.29 5.89 48.80
C THR A 679 -36.83 7.09 49.57
N SER A 680 -38.14 7.27 49.56
CA SER A 680 -38.87 8.18 50.44
C SER A 680 -39.49 7.36 51.58
N ASN A 681 -39.18 7.70 52.82
CA ASN A 681 -39.53 6.91 54.02
C ASN A 681 -40.14 7.77 55.13
N GLY A 682 -40.73 7.12 56.14
CA GLY A 682 -41.13 7.78 57.39
C GLY A 682 -42.39 8.64 57.29
N TRP A 683 -43.26 8.40 56.31
CA TRP A 683 -44.50 9.14 56.18
C TRP A 683 -45.52 8.74 57.24
N SER A 684 -46.06 9.73 57.96
CA SER A 684 -47.19 9.52 58.87
C SER A 684 -48.47 10.12 58.29
N TRP A 685 -49.41 9.25 57.92
CA TRP A 685 -50.71 9.60 57.35
C TRP A 685 -51.84 9.15 58.29
N SER A 686 -53.08 9.46 57.93
CA SER A 686 -54.26 8.87 58.56
C SER A 686 -55.37 8.69 57.52
N PHE A 687 -56.36 7.87 57.82
CA PHE A 687 -57.59 7.76 57.05
C PHE A 687 -58.77 7.58 58.01
N SER A 688 -59.96 8.03 57.63
CA SER A 688 -61.17 7.72 58.39
C SER A 688 -61.76 6.39 57.92
N VAL A 689 -62.28 5.58 58.86
CA VAL A 689 -62.98 4.34 58.52
C VAL A 689 -64.22 4.68 57.67
N PRO A 690 -64.31 4.20 56.41
CA PRO A 690 -65.44 4.53 55.55
C PRO A 690 -66.77 4.00 56.10
N GLY A 691 -67.82 4.83 56.06
CA GLY A 691 -69.18 4.43 56.49
C GLY A 691 -69.86 3.40 55.57
N SER A 692 -69.29 3.12 54.40
CA SER A 692 -69.81 2.15 53.43
C SER A 692 -69.35 0.70 53.67
N LEU A 693 -68.41 0.49 54.59
CA LEU A 693 -67.94 -0.85 54.95
C LEU A 693 -68.85 -1.44 56.02
N ALA A 694 -69.06 -2.77 56.00
CA ALA A 694 -69.76 -3.43 57.09
C ALA A 694 -68.77 -3.72 58.24
N PRO A 695 -69.25 -3.94 59.47
CA PRO A 695 -68.41 -4.44 60.57
C PRO A 695 -67.68 -5.72 60.20
N GLY A 696 -66.44 -5.87 60.68
CA GLY A 696 -65.61 -7.01 60.38
C GLY A 696 -64.12 -6.71 60.41
N ASN A 697 -63.30 -7.72 60.13
CA ASN A 697 -61.84 -7.58 60.07
C ASN A 697 -61.41 -7.20 58.67
N TYR A 698 -60.57 -6.18 58.57
CA TYR A 698 -60.04 -5.67 57.31
C TYR A 698 -58.52 -5.51 57.38
N PHE A 699 -57.90 -5.53 56.20
CA PHE A 699 -56.51 -5.16 55.99
C PHE A 699 -56.45 -3.76 55.41
N ALA A 700 -55.49 -2.95 55.86
CA ALA A 700 -55.15 -1.68 55.22
C ALA A 700 -53.82 -1.83 54.46
N GLY A 701 -53.68 -1.11 53.36
CA GLY A 701 -52.42 -1.10 52.63
C GLY A 701 -52.27 0.06 51.66
N LEU A 702 -51.04 0.26 51.22
CA LEU A 702 -50.66 1.21 50.20
C LEU A 702 -50.78 0.60 48.81
N ARG A 703 -51.31 1.38 47.87
CA ARG A 703 -51.26 1.11 46.45
C ARG A 703 -50.69 2.31 45.71
N ILE A 704 -49.76 2.06 44.81
CA ILE A 704 -49.21 3.05 43.87
C ILE A 704 -49.87 2.80 42.51
N PRO A 705 -50.76 3.69 42.02
CA PRO A 705 -51.22 3.63 40.63
C PRO A 705 -50.04 3.61 39.66
N THR A 706 -50.14 2.80 38.60
CA THR A 706 -49.06 2.59 37.63
C THR A 706 -48.55 3.90 37.03
N LEU A 707 -47.24 4.11 37.12
CA LEU A 707 -46.57 5.26 36.54
C LEU A 707 -46.43 5.10 35.02
N THR A 708 -46.24 6.21 34.31
CA THR A 708 -45.97 6.17 32.87
C THR A 708 -44.64 5.47 32.62
N ASN A 709 -44.64 4.44 31.77
CA ASN A 709 -43.47 3.62 31.42
C ASN A 709 -42.80 2.88 32.59
N GLU A 710 -43.58 2.53 33.63
CA GLU A 710 -43.11 1.77 34.78
C GLU A 710 -42.61 0.36 34.42
N VAL A 711 -41.51 -0.09 35.02
CA VAL A 711 -40.88 -1.39 34.69
C VAL A 711 -41.65 -2.57 35.29
N VAL A 712 -41.88 -2.52 36.60
CA VAL A 712 -42.52 -3.57 37.37
C VAL A 712 -43.67 -2.93 38.13
N THR A 713 -44.86 -3.53 38.05
CA THR A 713 -46.04 -3.02 38.78
C THR A 713 -46.50 -3.95 39.90
N SER A 714 -45.86 -5.11 40.05
CA SER A 714 -46.20 -6.11 41.08
C SER A 714 -45.69 -5.72 42.48
N ASN A 715 -44.76 -4.79 42.54
CA ASN A 715 -44.17 -4.20 43.75
C ASN A 715 -44.87 -2.88 44.15
N ASN A 716 -45.93 -2.46 43.44
CA ASN A 716 -46.64 -1.20 43.69
C ASN A 716 -47.60 -1.26 44.90
N THR A 717 -47.58 -2.34 45.67
CA THR A 717 -48.52 -2.55 46.77
C THR A 717 -47.80 -3.06 48.02
N ALA A 718 -48.17 -2.51 49.17
CA ALA A 718 -47.76 -3.00 50.48
C ALA A 718 -48.99 -3.13 51.38
N VAL A 719 -49.13 -4.24 52.08
CA VAL A 719 -50.23 -4.49 53.02
C VAL A 719 -49.66 -4.52 54.44
N ASP A 720 -50.41 -4.03 55.41
CA ASP A 720 -50.10 -4.27 56.81
C ASP A 720 -50.30 -5.76 57.15
N ALA A 721 -49.40 -6.32 57.95
CA ALA A 721 -49.56 -7.67 58.47
C ALA A 721 -50.69 -7.75 59.53
N GLY A 722 -50.96 -6.63 60.22
CA GLY A 722 -52.04 -6.49 61.18
C GLY A 722 -53.41 -6.30 60.52
N GLN A 723 -54.45 -6.80 61.19
CA GLN A 723 -55.84 -6.47 60.86
C GLN A 723 -56.35 -5.43 61.86
N PHE A 724 -57.19 -4.53 61.36
CA PHE A 724 -58.06 -3.73 62.21
C PHE A 724 -59.50 -4.22 62.06
N THR A 725 -60.27 -4.06 63.13
CA THR A 725 -61.67 -4.48 63.18
C THR A 725 -62.55 -3.26 63.12
N ILE A 726 -63.44 -3.20 62.14
CA ILE A 726 -64.54 -2.24 62.13
C ILE A 726 -65.64 -2.79 63.05
N VAL A 727 -66.03 -2.00 64.05
CA VAL A 727 -67.08 -2.33 65.00
C VAL A 727 -68.25 -1.36 64.86
N ASP A 728 -69.47 -1.89 64.99
CA ASP A 728 -70.67 -1.06 65.02
C ASP A 728 -70.77 -0.30 66.34
N CYS A 729 -71.15 0.96 66.24
CA CYS A 729 -71.58 1.75 67.38
C CYS A 729 -73.07 1.48 67.60
N LEU A 730 -73.42 0.41 68.33
CA LEU A 730 -74.83 0.00 68.49
C LEU A 730 -75.73 1.15 68.99
N ALA A 731 -75.23 2.06 69.82
CA ALA A 731 -75.99 3.19 70.34
C ALA A 731 -76.25 4.32 69.33
N ASP A 732 -75.48 4.42 68.25
CA ASP A 732 -75.67 5.36 67.14
C ASP A 732 -76.67 4.74 66.15
N VAL A 733 -77.96 4.93 66.40
CA VAL A 733 -79.02 4.23 65.67
C VAL A 733 -79.38 4.94 64.37
N ASN A 734 -79.00 6.21 64.22
CA ASN A 734 -79.17 6.93 62.96
C ASN A 734 -77.95 6.84 62.04
N ASN A 735 -76.86 6.20 62.49
CA ASN A 735 -75.58 6.04 61.79
C ASN A 735 -75.00 7.38 61.30
N ASP A 736 -75.21 8.46 62.07
CA ASP A 736 -74.68 9.78 61.74
C ASP A 736 -73.26 10.02 62.28
N GLY A 737 -72.72 9.04 63.02
CA GLY A 737 -71.37 9.06 63.58
C GLY A 737 -71.29 9.82 64.90
N LEU A 738 -72.41 10.20 65.53
CA LEU A 738 -72.44 10.87 66.82
C LEU A 738 -73.42 10.18 67.77
N ILE A 739 -72.99 9.88 69.00
CA ILE A 739 -73.94 9.46 70.04
C ILE A 739 -74.60 10.69 70.64
N SER A 740 -75.87 10.88 70.33
CA SER A 740 -76.65 12.05 70.70
C SER A 740 -78.08 11.70 71.13
N PRO A 741 -78.83 12.65 71.71
CA PRO A 741 -80.26 12.43 71.95
C PRO A 741 -81.08 12.14 70.67
N ALA A 742 -80.55 12.41 69.48
CA ALA A 742 -81.19 12.05 68.22
C ALA A 742 -81.19 10.54 67.98
N ASP A 743 -80.20 9.81 68.52
CA ASP A 743 -80.12 8.36 68.45
C ASP A 743 -81.17 7.68 69.30
N PHE A 744 -81.52 8.28 70.44
CA PHE A 744 -82.65 7.79 71.21
C PHE A 744 -83.95 7.88 70.40
N SER A 745 -84.14 9.01 69.70
CA SER A 745 -85.32 9.20 68.85
C SER A 745 -85.35 8.19 67.70
N SER A 746 -84.18 7.88 67.13
CA SER A 746 -84.01 6.91 66.06
C SER A 746 -84.17 5.48 66.54
N TRP A 747 -83.71 5.16 67.75
CA TRP A 747 -83.96 3.89 68.43
C TRP A 747 -85.44 3.69 68.74
N VAL A 748 -86.14 4.71 69.24
CA VAL A 748 -87.60 4.64 69.46
C VAL A 748 -88.35 4.40 68.15
N ALA A 749 -87.93 5.05 67.06
CA ALA A 749 -88.49 4.81 65.73
C ALA A 749 -88.21 3.37 65.25
N ALA A 750 -86.99 2.88 65.47
CA ALA A 750 -86.60 1.51 65.15
C ALA A 750 -87.40 0.48 65.95
N PHE A 751 -87.63 0.74 67.25
CA PHE A 751 -88.38 -0.13 68.16
C PHE A 751 -89.84 -0.24 67.76
N ASN A 752 -90.49 0.89 67.44
CA ASN A 752 -91.87 0.91 66.98
C ASN A 752 -92.07 0.25 65.61
N SER A 753 -91.03 0.20 64.78
CA SER A 753 -91.07 -0.43 63.47
C SER A 753 -90.49 -1.86 63.46
N SER A 754 -90.03 -2.37 64.62
CA SER A 754 -89.31 -3.64 64.74
C SER A 754 -88.16 -3.79 63.73
N SER A 755 -87.46 -2.69 63.44
CA SER A 755 -86.35 -2.65 62.50
C SER A 755 -85.02 -3.00 63.18
N PHE A 756 -84.01 -3.42 62.43
CA PHE A 756 -82.74 -3.90 62.97
C PHE A 756 -82.10 -3.00 64.04
N GLY A 757 -82.22 -1.67 63.92
CA GLY A 757 -81.65 -0.72 64.89
C GLY A 757 -82.21 -0.79 66.31
N CYS A 758 -83.33 -1.51 66.56
CA CYS A 758 -83.85 -1.67 67.92
C CYS A 758 -83.25 -2.82 68.72
N ASP A 759 -82.67 -3.82 68.07
CA ASP A 759 -82.01 -4.94 68.75
C ASP A 759 -80.62 -4.50 69.21
N GLN A 760 -80.49 -4.21 70.50
CA GLN A 760 -79.31 -3.58 71.09
C GLN A 760 -78.47 -4.54 71.91
N ASN A 761 -79.04 -5.71 72.21
CA ASN A 761 -78.35 -6.80 72.90
C ASN A 761 -77.93 -7.94 71.93
N GLY A 762 -78.36 -7.90 70.66
CA GLY A 762 -78.01 -8.83 69.61
C GLY A 762 -78.73 -10.18 69.70
N ASP A 763 -79.88 -10.25 70.39
CA ASP A 763 -80.64 -11.49 70.58
C ASP A 763 -81.63 -11.80 69.45
N GLY A 764 -81.75 -10.88 68.47
CA GLY A 764 -82.59 -11.00 67.29
C GLY A 764 -84.03 -10.56 67.50
N ASN A 765 -84.43 -10.10 68.70
CA ASN A 765 -85.79 -9.66 69.00
C ASN A 765 -85.80 -8.25 69.61
N CYS A 766 -86.63 -7.36 69.08
CA CYS A 766 -86.83 -6.06 69.72
C CYS A 766 -87.83 -6.13 70.87
N THR A 767 -87.31 -6.20 72.09
CA THR A 767 -88.06 -6.33 73.34
C THR A 767 -87.76 -5.18 74.30
N PRO A 768 -88.52 -5.00 75.39
CA PRO A 768 -88.16 -4.01 76.41
C PRO A 768 -86.77 -4.22 77.04
N ALA A 769 -86.15 -5.40 76.89
CA ALA A 769 -84.77 -5.63 77.34
C ALA A 769 -83.77 -4.80 76.51
N ASP A 770 -84.08 -4.51 75.26
CA ASP A 770 -83.25 -3.71 74.36
C ASP A 770 -83.20 -2.24 74.74
N PHE A 771 -84.20 -1.71 75.44
CA PHE A 771 -84.10 -0.36 76.00
C PHE A 771 -82.97 -0.29 77.04
N SER A 772 -82.88 -1.31 77.90
CA SER A 772 -81.81 -1.39 78.90
C SER A 772 -80.44 -1.58 78.25
N ALA A 773 -80.39 -2.36 77.15
CA ALA A 773 -79.18 -2.54 76.37
C ALA A 773 -78.77 -1.27 75.61
N TRP A 774 -79.71 -0.55 74.99
CA TRP A 774 -79.47 0.75 74.35
C TRP A 774 -78.93 1.76 75.35
N VAL A 775 -79.55 1.89 76.53
CA VAL A 775 -79.07 2.78 77.60
C VAL A 775 -77.66 2.38 78.05
N SER A 776 -77.37 1.08 78.12
CA SER A 776 -76.03 0.59 78.43
C SER A 776 -75.01 0.95 77.34
N ASN A 777 -75.37 0.76 76.07
CA ASN A 777 -74.52 1.08 74.91
C ASN A 777 -74.31 2.61 74.80
N TYR A 778 -75.35 3.41 74.99
CA TYR A 778 -75.31 4.88 74.97
C TYR A 778 -74.42 5.43 76.09
N ASN A 779 -74.51 4.85 77.31
CA ASN A 779 -73.67 5.25 78.44
C ASN A 779 -72.24 4.73 78.36
N ALA A 780 -72.02 3.55 77.75
CA ALA A 780 -70.68 3.06 77.45
C ALA A 780 -69.99 3.96 76.41
N GLY A 781 -70.78 4.62 75.57
CA GLY A 781 -70.30 5.44 74.47
C GLY A 781 -69.64 4.59 73.38
N CYS A 782 -69.16 5.25 72.34
CA CYS A 782 -68.31 4.65 71.31
C CYS A 782 -66.95 5.36 71.37
N PRO A 783 -65.94 4.77 72.05
CA PRO A 783 -64.68 5.45 72.28
C PRO A 783 -63.99 5.86 70.97
N GLY A 784 -63.96 7.17 70.71
CA GLY A 784 -63.28 7.76 69.55
C GLY A 784 -64.18 8.30 68.44
N LEU A 785 -65.50 8.37 68.67
CA LEU A 785 -66.42 9.30 68.00
C LEU A 785 -66.70 10.53 68.87
#